data_AF-A0A259FZ10-F1
#
_entry.id   AF-A0A259FZ10-F1
#
_cell.length_a   1.000
_cell.length_b   1.000
_cell.length_c   1.000
_cell.angle_alpha   90.00
_cell.angle_beta   90.00
_cell.angle_gamma   90.00
#
_symmetry.space_group_name_H-M   'P 1'
#
loop_
_entity.id
_entity.type
_entity.pdbx_description
1 polymer ?
#
loop_
_entity_poly.entity_id
_entity_poly.type
_entity_poly.pdbx_seq_one_letter_code
_entity_poly.pdbx_strand_id
1 'polypeptide(L)'
;MADAPTSHDWEYVLAQERAAIREPDGHHDGPGRPLTGLAFSGGGIRSATFNLGITQALAELRLLRQFDYLSCVSGGGYIGGWLSAFIHLKCSGRVEDAEPLLHSGGSENSAIRFLRSYSNYLTPQASIFSADTLTAVATYLRNLYLNLTLLILALGGVLLLPRLLVWFVRWLTGWEGAHAAADARLLPLFGGGILCIVMAMLFIGLNLGSRGAFKSRPFYARQAGVLTLVVLPALLSAWLIAYGFYAGAERLERISLGGWVLWGMLVYVPPWLVGWALGRSLGRRTRDQPQFTSGRIVAMAGYALVAGALGGLLFTAFAEVAQFIRHIGQGYSGSWIASALATALLLKFYSLTVVGHIGLMGRYFSHDSREWWSRLGGWVLLASLVWAALFSIVYLAPAFFRWAPQAFVAAGGVTWVLSTLTGVLLGRSAKTAGDTHASWRDRAAQVMPYVFVFGLLGLLSFGLHQLLMLPMFCSECAAHPATSGRFMNVLYQESSNFQRIDIAWVAILCAGSLALATALAWRIDVNLFSIYHFYRQRLVRCYLGASRCKQRVPHPFTGFDPRDDLKLADLCNSSLSKPQCQRPYPIHNTAMNLVAGKQLAWQERRAAAFAFTPMTSGYSFILPDEKGQLLSHYRPTAEYMEGVWMGSAMAISGAAACPNMGYHSSPALTFLMTVFNVRLGHWSPNPAN
;
A
#
# COMPACT_ATOMS: atom_id res chain seq x y z
N MET A 1 29.10 -26.11 16.99
CA MET A 1 29.02 -25.70 15.58
C MET A 1 28.54 -24.27 15.59
N ALA A 2 29.36 -23.32 15.13
CA ALA A 2 28.88 -21.97 14.91
C ALA A 2 27.83 -22.04 13.79
N ASP A 3 26.64 -21.48 14.01
CA ASP A 3 25.58 -21.44 13.01
C ASP A 3 26.16 -20.85 11.72
N ALA A 4 26.16 -21.64 10.64
CA ALA A 4 26.59 -21.17 9.33
C ALA A 4 25.79 -19.90 9.00
N PRO A 5 26.42 -18.88 8.40
CA PRO A 5 25.73 -17.64 8.07
C PRO A 5 24.50 -17.97 7.22
N THR A 6 23.35 -17.55 7.70
CA THR A 6 22.06 -17.87 7.11
C THR A 6 21.95 -17.27 5.70
N SER A 7 22.59 -16.13 5.44
CA SER A 7 22.67 -15.43 4.15
C SER A 7 24.10 -15.43 3.59
N HIS A 8 24.23 -15.61 2.27
CA HIS A 8 25.48 -15.51 1.52
C HIS A 8 25.60 -14.19 0.74
N ASP A 9 26.84 -13.78 0.44
CA ASP A 9 27.15 -12.65 -0.43
C ASP A 9 27.33 -13.08 -1.90
N TRP A 10 27.42 -12.10 -2.80
CA TRP A 10 27.52 -12.35 -4.23
C TRP A 10 28.84 -12.99 -4.65
N GLU A 11 29.96 -12.66 -4.00
CA GLU A 11 31.27 -13.21 -4.36
C GLU A 11 31.34 -14.70 -4.07
N TYR A 12 30.83 -15.12 -2.90
CA TYR A 12 30.68 -16.52 -2.55
C TYR A 12 29.77 -17.26 -3.52
N VAL A 13 28.60 -16.68 -3.83
CA VAL A 13 27.63 -17.29 -4.75
C VAL A 13 28.23 -17.47 -6.14
N LEU A 14 28.87 -16.43 -6.68
CA LEU A 14 29.49 -16.48 -8.01
C LEU A 14 30.60 -17.53 -8.08
N ALA A 15 31.43 -17.64 -7.04
CA ALA A 15 32.49 -18.64 -6.99
C ALA A 15 31.93 -20.08 -6.97
N GLN A 16 30.92 -20.32 -6.14
CA GLN A 16 30.25 -21.63 -6.05
C GLN A 16 29.54 -22.01 -7.36
N GLU A 17 28.85 -21.05 -7.96
CA GLU A 17 28.12 -21.25 -9.23
C GLU A 17 29.08 -21.58 -10.36
N ARG A 18 30.17 -20.81 -10.53
CA ARG A 18 31.20 -21.08 -11.55
C ARG A 18 31.88 -22.42 -11.36
N ALA A 19 32.07 -22.86 -10.12
CA ALA A 19 32.64 -24.18 -9.84
C ALA A 19 31.68 -25.33 -10.16
N ALA A 20 30.36 -25.08 -10.15
CA ALA A 20 29.34 -26.10 -10.29
C ALA A 20 28.84 -26.30 -11.73
N ILE A 21 28.99 -25.31 -12.62
CA ILE A 21 28.54 -25.42 -14.02
C ILE A 21 29.40 -26.44 -14.77
N ARG A 22 28.74 -27.41 -15.44
CA ARG A 22 29.41 -28.43 -16.25
C ARG A 22 30.25 -27.83 -17.37
N GLU A 23 31.45 -28.37 -17.58
CA GLU A 23 32.33 -28.05 -18.70
C GLU A 23 31.89 -28.80 -19.99
N PRO A 24 32.00 -28.18 -21.19
CA PRO A 24 31.55 -28.75 -22.46
C PRO A 24 32.19 -30.09 -22.87
N ASP A 25 33.41 -30.35 -22.42
CA ASP A 25 34.23 -31.52 -22.78
C ASP A 25 34.65 -32.37 -21.56
N GLY A 26 34.19 -31.99 -20.36
CA GLY A 26 34.60 -32.61 -19.10
C GLY A 26 36.00 -32.18 -18.62
N HIS A 27 36.69 -31.28 -19.32
CA HIS A 27 37.94 -30.67 -18.86
C HIS A 27 37.62 -29.47 -17.97
N HIS A 28 38.16 -29.46 -16.75
CA HIS A 28 38.07 -28.31 -15.86
C HIS A 28 39.15 -27.29 -16.20
N ASP A 29 38.86 -26.33 -17.08
CA ASP A 29 39.71 -25.16 -17.34
C ASP A 29 39.72 -24.18 -16.15
N GLY A 30 38.96 -24.51 -15.10
CA GLY A 30 38.93 -23.81 -13.83
C GLY A 30 37.94 -22.64 -13.81
N PRO A 31 37.66 -22.07 -12.62
CA PRO A 31 36.63 -21.04 -12.43
C PRO A 31 36.93 -19.70 -13.11
N GLY A 32 38.14 -19.54 -13.67
CA GLY A 32 38.60 -18.35 -14.37
C GLY A 32 38.33 -18.33 -15.88
N ARG A 33 37.82 -19.41 -16.48
CA ARG A 33 37.54 -19.44 -17.92
C ARG A 33 36.44 -18.44 -18.31
N PRO A 34 36.47 -17.88 -19.53
CA PRO A 34 35.38 -17.04 -20.02
C PRO A 34 34.11 -17.89 -20.16
N LEU A 35 33.01 -17.41 -19.55
CA LEU A 35 31.69 -18.04 -19.62
C LEU A 35 30.79 -17.28 -20.59
N THR A 36 30.02 -18.01 -21.39
CA THR A 36 29.10 -17.42 -22.38
C THR A 36 27.66 -17.55 -21.91
N GLY A 37 26.88 -16.47 -22.02
CA GLY A 37 25.47 -16.45 -21.64
C GLY A 37 24.54 -16.25 -22.83
N LEU A 38 23.44 -17.00 -22.85
CA LEU A 38 22.30 -16.79 -23.74
C LEU A 38 21.18 -16.09 -22.95
N ALA A 39 20.57 -15.06 -23.52
CA ALA A 39 19.50 -14.31 -22.88
C ALA A 39 18.18 -14.43 -23.64
N PHE A 40 17.15 -14.96 -22.99
CA PHE A 40 15.78 -14.99 -23.51
C PHE A 40 14.95 -13.84 -22.95
N SER A 41 14.51 -12.98 -23.87
CA SER A 41 13.74 -11.78 -23.56
C SER A 41 12.31 -12.08 -23.11
N GLY A 42 11.66 -11.09 -22.50
CA GLY A 42 10.25 -11.15 -22.10
C GLY A 42 9.27 -10.90 -23.26
N GLY A 43 7.98 -10.82 -22.96
CA GLY A 43 6.93 -10.56 -23.96
C GLY A 43 5.81 -11.61 -24.02
N GLY A 44 5.67 -12.42 -22.98
CA GLY A 44 4.66 -13.46 -22.90
C GLY A 44 4.85 -14.55 -23.95
N ILE A 45 3.75 -15.12 -24.43
CA ILE A 45 3.83 -16.28 -25.32
C ILE A 45 4.50 -15.99 -26.67
N ARG A 46 4.35 -14.80 -27.24
CA ARG A 46 4.99 -14.50 -28.55
C ARG A 46 6.51 -14.58 -28.45
N SER A 47 7.07 -14.05 -27.37
CA SER A 47 8.50 -14.16 -27.08
C SER A 47 8.90 -15.60 -26.79
N ALA A 48 8.07 -16.35 -26.04
CA ALA A 48 8.28 -17.79 -25.84
C ALA A 48 8.40 -18.53 -27.20
N THR A 49 7.43 -18.39 -28.09
CA THR A 49 7.47 -19.05 -29.42
C THR A 49 8.68 -18.63 -30.25
N PHE A 50 9.06 -17.36 -30.22
CA PHE A 50 10.26 -16.88 -30.93
C PHE A 50 11.55 -17.49 -30.37
N ASN A 51 11.73 -17.46 -29.04
CA ASN A 51 12.90 -18.05 -28.38
C ASN A 51 12.99 -19.56 -28.60
N LEU A 52 11.85 -20.26 -28.72
CA LEU A 52 11.83 -21.67 -29.12
C LEU A 52 12.47 -21.85 -30.51
N GLY A 53 12.06 -21.06 -31.51
CA GLY A 53 12.65 -21.12 -32.85
C GLY A 53 14.16 -20.85 -32.84
N ILE A 54 14.62 -19.86 -32.08
CA ILE A 54 16.06 -19.58 -31.90
C ILE A 54 16.77 -20.78 -31.26
N THR A 55 16.16 -21.41 -30.26
CA THR A 55 16.73 -22.60 -29.60
C THR A 55 16.90 -23.75 -30.58
N GLN A 56 15.90 -23.98 -31.45
CA GLN A 56 15.96 -25.02 -32.48
C GLN A 56 17.08 -24.74 -33.49
N ALA A 57 17.21 -23.50 -33.96
CA ALA A 57 18.28 -23.11 -34.89
C ALA A 57 19.68 -23.25 -34.26
N LEU A 58 19.84 -22.87 -32.98
CA LEU A 58 21.11 -23.06 -32.26
C LEU A 58 21.44 -24.55 -32.07
N ALA A 59 20.44 -25.39 -31.82
CA ALA A 59 20.62 -26.84 -31.72
C ALA A 59 21.00 -27.47 -33.07
N GLU A 60 20.38 -27.03 -34.18
CA GLU A 60 20.73 -27.42 -35.55
C GLU A 60 22.19 -27.14 -35.89
N LEU A 61 22.67 -25.97 -35.48
CA LEU A 61 24.06 -25.56 -35.69
C LEU A 61 25.03 -26.12 -34.63
N ARG A 62 24.55 -26.91 -33.66
CA ARG A 62 25.33 -27.39 -32.50
C ARG A 62 26.03 -26.27 -31.72
N LEU A 63 25.38 -25.11 -31.65
CA LEU A 63 25.85 -23.93 -30.94
C LEU A 63 25.23 -23.82 -29.54
N LEU A 64 24.12 -24.51 -29.27
CA LEU A 64 23.45 -24.44 -27.96
C LEU A 64 24.38 -24.93 -26.83
N ARG A 65 25.19 -25.95 -27.11
CA ARG A 65 26.24 -26.46 -26.21
C ARG A 65 27.37 -25.49 -25.90
N GLN A 66 27.44 -24.32 -26.52
CA GLN A 66 28.49 -23.33 -26.23
C GLN A 66 28.10 -22.39 -25.08
N PHE A 67 26.81 -22.32 -24.73
CA PHE A 67 26.32 -21.43 -23.69
C PHE A 67 26.39 -22.09 -22.30
N ASP A 68 26.99 -21.39 -21.36
CA ASP A 68 27.11 -21.78 -19.96
C ASP A 68 25.91 -21.30 -19.13
N TYR A 69 25.39 -20.12 -19.46
CA TYR A 69 24.25 -19.50 -18.78
C TYR A 69 23.04 -19.33 -19.69
N LEU A 70 21.86 -19.45 -19.09
CA LEU A 70 20.59 -19.12 -19.71
C LEU A 70 19.81 -18.12 -18.86
N SER A 71 19.96 -16.83 -19.17
CA SER A 71 19.29 -15.74 -18.49
C SER A 71 17.91 -15.48 -19.08
N CYS A 72 16.87 -15.54 -18.25
CA CYS A 72 15.49 -15.51 -18.72
C CYS A 72 14.65 -14.46 -17.99
N VAL A 73 13.69 -13.88 -18.70
CA VAL A 73 12.64 -13.04 -18.10
C VAL A 73 11.29 -13.29 -18.76
N SER A 74 10.21 -13.38 -17.99
CA SER A 74 8.83 -13.50 -18.48
C SER A 74 8.67 -14.62 -19.54
N GLY A 75 8.25 -14.29 -20.77
CA GLY A 75 8.10 -15.23 -21.89
C GLY A 75 9.34 -16.08 -22.16
N GLY A 76 10.53 -15.48 -22.05
CA GLY A 76 11.80 -16.19 -22.12
C GLY A 76 12.00 -17.19 -20.98
N GLY A 77 11.47 -16.89 -19.79
CA GLY A 77 11.41 -17.83 -18.66
C GLY A 77 10.51 -19.03 -18.93
N TYR A 78 9.50 -18.92 -19.79
CA TYR A 78 8.62 -20.05 -20.09
C TYR A 78 9.34 -21.11 -20.94
N ILE A 79 10.03 -20.68 -22.01
CA ILE A 79 10.85 -21.58 -22.81
C ILE A 79 12.14 -21.97 -22.12
N GLY A 80 12.78 -21.04 -21.40
CA GLY A 80 13.97 -21.35 -20.61
C GLY A 80 13.69 -22.44 -19.58
N GLY A 81 12.59 -22.34 -18.84
CA GLY A 81 12.14 -23.38 -17.91
C GLY A 81 11.85 -24.71 -18.61
N TRP A 82 11.11 -24.70 -19.73
CA TRP A 82 10.88 -25.91 -20.53
C TRP A 82 12.18 -26.57 -21.00
N LEU A 83 13.11 -25.78 -21.56
CA LEU A 83 14.40 -26.25 -22.07
C LEU A 83 15.22 -26.84 -20.93
N SER A 84 15.29 -26.15 -19.79
CA SER A 84 16.01 -26.65 -18.63
C SER A 84 15.40 -27.96 -18.10
N ALA A 85 14.08 -28.04 -17.99
CA ALA A 85 13.40 -29.27 -17.59
C ALA A 85 13.56 -30.40 -18.62
N PHE A 86 13.57 -30.09 -19.91
CA PHE A 86 13.76 -31.06 -20.98
C PHE A 86 15.16 -31.67 -20.94
N ILE A 87 16.19 -30.82 -20.84
CA ILE A 87 17.59 -31.27 -20.69
C ILE A 87 17.75 -32.11 -19.42
N HIS A 88 17.15 -31.70 -18.31
CA HIS A 88 17.24 -32.44 -17.05
C HIS A 88 16.61 -33.84 -17.16
N LEU A 89 15.36 -33.91 -17.63
CA LEU A 89 14.54 -35.12 -17.58
C LEU A 89 14.81 -36.10 -18.72
N LYS A 90 15.24 -35.63 -19.89
CA LYS A 90 15.47 -36.47 -21.08
C LYS A 90 16.94 -36.70 -21.40
N CYS A 91 17.81 -35.82 -20.92
CA CYS A 91 19.21 -35.76 -21.33
C CYS A 91 20.16 -35.77 -20.12
N SER A 92 19.69 -36.15 -18.92
CA SER A 92 20.51 -36.25 -17.70
C SER A 92 21.31 -34.97 -17.38
N GLY A 93 20.76 -33.80 -17.72
CA GLY A 93 21.42 -32.51 -17.52
C GLY A 93 22.51 -32.17 -18.55
N ARG A 94 22.59 -32.88 -19.68
CA ARG A 94 23.56 -32.65 -20.77
C ARG A 94 22.89 -32.05 -21.99
N VAL A 95 23.35 -30.88 -22.42
CA VAL A 95 22.78 -30.16 -23.56
C VAL A 95 23.15 -30.81 -24.90
N GLU A 96 24.30 -31.47 -24.97
CA GLU A 96 24.78 -32.16 -26.16
C GLU A 96 23.84 -33.30 -26.58
N ASP A 97 23.22 -33.96 -25.59
CA ASP A 97 22.23 -35.01 -25.78
C ASP A 97 20.84 -34.43 -26.13
N ALA A 98 20.61 -33.14 -25.88
CA ALA A 98 19.36 -32.45 -26.18
C ALA A 98 19.32 -31.88 -27.61
N GLU A 99 20.44 -31.36 -28.12
CA GLU A 99 20.55 -30.78 -29.47
C GLU A 99 19.94 -31.65 -30.59
N PRO A 100 20.24 -32.97 -30.70
CA PRO A 100 19.65 -33.80 -31.75
C PRO A 100 18.13 -33.97 -31.63
N LEU A 101 17.58 -33.79 -30.42
CA LEU A 101 16.14 -33.92 -30.14
C LEU A 101 15.37 -32.62 -30.38
N LEU A 102 16.06 -31.50 -30.63
CA LEU A 102 15.47 -30.16 -30.78
C LEU A 102 15.39 -29.69 -32.24
N HIS A 103 15.96 -30.44 -33.19
CA HIS A 103 15.96 -30.11 -34.62
C HIS A 103 14.55 -29.88 -35.19
N SER A 104 14.45 -28.98 -36.16
CA SER A 104 13.28 -28.79 -37.00
C SER A 104 13.41 -29.64 -38.29
N GLY A 105 12.36 -30.40 -38.62
CA GLY A 105 12.34 -31.33 -39.76
C GLY A 105 12.28 -32.81 -39.34
N GLY A 106 11.67 -33.66 -40.17
CA GLY A 106 11.43 -35.08 -39.84
C GLY A 106 10.24 -35.30 -38.88
N SER A 107 10.28 -36.36 -38.06
CA SER A 107 9.25 -36.64 -37.05
C SER A 107 9.43 -35.70 -35.84
N GLU A 108 8.61 -34.65 -35.79
CA GLU A 108 8.68 -33.62 -34.75
C GLU A 108 8.63 -34.21 -33.33
N ASN A 109 9.56 -33.78 -32.47
CA ASN A 109 9.60 -34.16 -31.07
C ASN A 109 8.25 -33.88 -30.39
N SER A 110 7.71 -34.88 -29.70
CA SER A 110 6.40 -34.80 -29.05
C SER A 110 6.32 -33.69 -27.99
N ALA A 111 7.43 -33.30 -27.37
CA ALA A 111 7.50 -32.16 -26.45
C ALA A 111 7.27 -30.83 -27.18
N ILE A 112 7.88 -30.63 -28.36
CA ILE A 112 7.71 -29.42 -29.17
C ILE A 112 6.29 -29.37 -29.75
N ARG A 113 5.78 -30.51 -30.21
CA ARG A 113 4.39 -30.65 -30.65
C ARG A 113 3.42 -30.24 -29.54
N PHE A 114 3.68 -30.69 -28.31
CA PHE A 114 2.86 -30.33 -27.16
C PHE A 114 2.84 -28.81 -26.92
N LEU A 115 4.00 -28.14 -26.96
CA LEU A 115 4.06 -26.68 -26.82
C LEU A 115 3.22 -25.97 -27.90
N ARG A 116 3.29 -26.44 -29.15
CA ARG A 116 2.52 -25.88 -30.27
C ARG A 116 1.01 -26.11 -30.09
N SER A 117 0.62 -27.30 -29.66
CA SER A 117 -0.79 -27.65 -29.38
C SER A 117 -1.38 -26.89 -28.19
N TYR A 118 -0.56 -26.50 -27.21
CA TYR A 118 -0.97 -25.74 -26.03
C TYR A 118 -0.66 -24.24 -26.12
N SER A 119 -0.52 -23.71 -27.36
CA SER A 119 -0.26 -22.28 -27.59
C SER A 119 -1.31 -21.35 -26.97
N ASN A 120 -2.57 -21.75 -26.77
CA ASN A 120 -3.45 -21.04 -25.85
C ASN A 120 -3.38 -21.63 -24.43
N TYR A 121 -2.29 -21.36 -23.71
CA TYR A 121 -2.01 -22.01 -22.42
C TYR A 121 -2.98 -21.62 -21.29
N LEU A 122 -3.57 -20.41 -21.36
CA LEU A 122 -4.52 -19.93 -20.35
C LEU A 122 -5.86 -20.67 -20.46
N THR A 123 -6.35 -20.86 -21.68
CA THR A 123 -7.62 -21.53 -22.00
C THR A 123 -7.48 -22.25 -23.36
N PRO A 124 -7.01 -23.51 -23.41
CA PRO A 124 -6.74 -24.22 -24.66
C PRO A 124 -7.97 -24.36 -25.55
N GLN A 125 -9.15 -24.53 -24.94
CA GLN A 125 -10.43 -24.41 -25.61
C GLN A 125 -11.02 -23.04 -25.29
N ALA A 126 -10.69 -22.04 -26.11
CA ALA A 126 -11.22 -20.69 -25.96
C ALA A 126 -12.68 -20.65 -26.44
N SER A 127 -13.60 -20.98 -25.54
CA SER A 127 -15.03 -20.69 -25.67
C SER A 127 -15.50 -20.07 -24.36
N ILE A 128 -16.44 -19.12 -24.43
CA ILE A 128 -17.05 -18.47 -23.27
C ILE A 128 -17.69 -19.51 -22.32
N PHE A 129 -18.14 -20.63 -22.89
CA PHE A 129 -18.77 -21.74 -22.17
C PHE A 129 -17.84 -22.95 -21.98
N SER A 130 -16.54 -22.84 -22.28
CA SER A 130 -15.62 -23.97 -22.02
C SER A 130 -15.42 -24.15 -20.51
N ALA A 131 -15.26 -25.41 -20.09
CA ALA A 131 -15.00 -25.75 -18.69
C ALA A 131 -13.76 -25.02 -18.14
N ASP A 132 -12.73 -24.83 -18.97
CA ASP A 132 -11.51 -24.10 -18.60
C ASP A 132 -11.75 -22.60 -18.35
N THR A 133 -12.54 -21.94 -19.20
CA THR A 133 -12.91 -20.53 -19.02
C THR A 133 -13.79 -20.34 -17.80
N LEU A 134 -14.80 -21.21 -17.61
CA LEU A 134 -15.69 -21.17 -16.44
C LEU A 134 -14.92 -21.44 -15.14
N THR A 135 -13.97 -22.37 -15.15
CA THR A 135 -13.09 -22.63 -13.99
C THR A 135 -12.22 -21.43 -13.66
N ALA A 136 -11.68 -20.74 -14.68
CA ALA A 136 -10.90 -19.53 -14.49
C ALA A 136 -11.74 -18.41 -13.86
N VAL A 137 -12.94 -18.17 -14.41
CA VAL A 137 -13.89 -17.18 -13.89
C VAL A 137 -14.31 -17.53 -12.47
N ALA A 138 -14.68 -18.78 -12.19
CA ALA A 138 -15.07 -19.22 -10.85
C ALA A 138 -13.92 -19.06 -9.84
N THR A 139 -12.69 -19.40 -10.22
CA THR A 139 -11.51 -19.23 -9.36
C THR A 139 -11.23 -17.75 -9.09
N TYR A 140 -11.33 -16.91 -10.11
CA TYR A 140 -11.19 -15.46 -9.96
C TYR A 140 -12.26 -14.87 -9.05
N LEU A 141 -13.54 -15.18 -9.29
CA LEU A 141 -14.67 -14.70 -8.49
C LEU A 141 -14.56 -15.16 -7.04
N ARG A 142 -14.20 -16.43 -6.79
CA ARG A 142 -13.95 -16.94 -5.43
C ARG A 142 -12.91 -16.09 -4.70
N ASN A 143 -11.76 -15.86 -5.34
CA ASN A 143 -10.68 -15.09 -4.73
C ASN A 143 -11.05 -13.60 -4.58
N LEU A 144 -11.80 -13.06 -5.53
CA LEU A 144 -12.34 -11.70 -5.49
C LEU A 144 -13.30 -11.52 -4.32
N TYR A 145 -14.24 -12.43 -4.10
CA TYR A 145 -15.21 -12.36 -3.00
C TYR A 145 -14.53 -12.38 -1.63
N LEU A 146 -13.52 -13.24 -1.44
CA LEU A 146 -12.75 -13.29 -0.19
C LEU A 146 -12.05 -11.96 0.10
N ASN A 147 -11.36 -11.39 -0.89
CA ASN A 147 -10.65 -10.12 -0.71
C ASN A 147 -11.61 -8.92 -0.58
N LEU A 148 -12.72 -8.90 -1.32
CA LEU A 148 -13.75 -7.86 -1.20
C LEU A 148 -14.43 -7.92 0.17
N THR A 149 -14.70 -9.11 0.70
CA THR A 149 -15.29 -9.26 2.05
C THR A 149 -14.38 -8.63 3.09
N LEU A 150 -13.08 -8.94 3.05
CA LEU A 150 -12.09 -8.34 3.94
C LEU A 150 -12.07 -6.81 3.82
N LEU A 151 -12.05 -6.30 2.59
CA LEU A 151 -12.00 -4.86 2.32
C LEU A 151 -13.27 -4.14 2.80
N ILE A 152 -14.46 -4.68 2.52
CA ILE A 152 -15.75 -4.13 2.92
C ILE A 152 -15.86 -4.10 4.45
N LEU A 153 -15.42 -5.14 5.15
CA LEU A 153 -15.41 -5.18 6.60
C LEU A 153 -14.46 -4.14 7.20
N ALA A 154 -13.23 -4.03 6.67
CA ALA A 154 -12.25 -3.08 7.16
C ALA A 154 -12.68 -1.62 6.92
N LEU A 155 -13.06 -1.29 5.68
CA LEU A 155 -13.54 0.06 5.33
C LEU A 155 -14.86 0.37 6.03
N GLY A 156 -15.76 -0.62 6.15
CA GLY A 156 -17.04 -0.45 6.82
C GLY A 156 -16.88 -0.13 8.30
N GLY A 157 -15.99 -0.85 8.99
CA GLY A 157 -15.62 -0.53 10.38
C GLY A 157 -15.09 0.90 10.53
N VAL A 158 -14.19 1.34 9.64
CA VAL A 158 -13.65 2.71 9.64
C VAL A 158 -14.75 3.76 9.39
N LEU A 159 -15.69 3.50 8.47
CA LEU A 159 -16.81 4.40 8.16
C LEU A 159 -17.86 4.47 9.29
N LEU A 160 -17.86 3.52 10.25
CA LEU A 160 -18.73 3.60 11.43
C LEU A 160 -18.10 4.45 12.56
N LEU A 161 -16.78 4.64 12.58
CA LEU A 161 -16.09 5.41 13.61
C LEU A 161 -16.62 6.86 13.76
N PRO A 162 -16.87 7.64 12.69
CA PRO A 162 -17.41 9.00 12.85
C PRO A 162 -18.72 9.06 13.62
N ARG A 163 -19.60 8.05 13.47
CA ARG A 163 -20.86 7.97 14.22
C ARG A 163 -20.62 7.77 15.71
N LEU A 164 -19.70 6.86 16.07
CA LEU A 164 -19.28 6.62 17.45
C LEU A 164 -18.64 7.85 18.08
N LEU A 165 -17.82 8.57 17.31
CA LEU A 165 -17.16 9.79 17.77
C LEU A 165 -18.19 10.89 18.05
N VAL A 166 -19.10 11.19 17.11
CA VAL A 166 -20.17 12.19 17.33
C VAL A 166 -21.05 11.80 18.50
N TRP A 167 -21.39 10.52 18.63
CA TRP A 167 -22.14 10.03 19.78
C TRP A 167 -21.41 10.25 21.09
N PHE A 168 -20.11 9.92 21.16
CA PHE A 168 -19.30 10.07 22.36
C PHE A 168 -19.24 11.52 22.85
N VAL A 169 -19.01 12.49 21.95
CA VAL A 169 -18.99 13.91 22.36
C VAL A 169 -20.37 14.41 22.77
N ARG A 170 -21.45 13.90 22.17
CA ARG A 170 -22.82 14.20 22.62
C ARG A 170 -23.11 13.62 23.99
N TRP A 171 -22.69 12.38 24.25
CA TRP A 171 -22.82 11.73 25.55
C TRP A 171 -22.09 12.52 26.65
N LEU A 172 -20.88 13.02 26.36
CA LEU A 172 -20.14 13.89 27.28
C LEU A 172 -20.89 15.20 27.60
N THR A 173 -21.60 15.78 26.63
CA THR A 173 -22.31 17.07 26.81
C THR A 173 -23.78 16.96 27.21
N GLY A 174 -24.36 15.75 27.21
CA GLY A 174 -25.80 15.51 27.36
C GLY A 174 -26.54 15.35 26.03
N TRP A 175 -27.55 14.46 26.03
CA TRP A 175 -28.25 13.99 24.83
C TRP A 175 -29.15 15.04 24.16
N GLU A 176 -29.76 15.94 24.93
CA GLU A 176 -30.65 16.99 24.41
C GLU A 176 -29.90 18.19 23.79
N GLY A 177 -28.56 18.17 23.78
CA GLY A 177 -27.78 19.33 23.35
C GLY A 177 -27.76 20.44 24.40
N ALA A 178 -27.22 21.59 24.01
CA ALA A 178 -26.60 22.61 24.87
C ALA A 178 -27.48 23.32 25.93
N HIS A 179 -28.65 22.80 26.30
CA HIS A 179 -29.61 23.51 27.17
C HIS A 179 -29.70 22.99 28.61
N ALA A 180 -29.14 21.83 28.98
CA ALA A 180 -29.61 21.18 30.22
C ALA A 180 -28.72 21.15 31.48
N ALA A 181 -27.37 21.31 31.50
CA ALA A 181 -26.67 21.22 32.81
C ALA A 181 -25.22 21.73 32.87
N ALA A 182 -24.99 22.66 33.80
CA ALA A 182 -23.76 22.99 34.58
C ALA A 182 -22.38 23.06 33.88
N ASP A 183 -21.57 24.06 34.27
CA ASP A 183 -20.16 24.26 33.84
C ASP A 183 -19.29 22.99 33.94
N ALA A 184 -19.65 22.07 34.84
CA ALA A 184 -18.97 20.80 35.04
C ALA A 184 -18.96 19.86 33.82
N ARG A 185 -19.91 19.96 32.87
CA ARG A 185 -20.01 19.06 31.71
C ARG A 185 -19.21 19.49 30.48
N LEU A 186 -18.77 20.74 30.39
CA LEU A 186 -17.88 21.22 29.32
C LEU A 186 -16.39 21.08 29.68
N LEU A 187 -16.09 20.92 30.97
CA LEU A 187 -14.74 20.73 31.48
C LEU A 187 -13.99 19.54 30.84
N PRO A 188 -14.61 18.37 30.58
CA PRO A 188 -13.92 17.28 29.89
C PRO A 188 -13.49 17.63 28.46
N LEU A 189 -14.29 18.43 27.74
CA LEU A 189 -13.98 18.83 26.36
C LEU A 189 -12.85 19.87 26.31
N PHE A 190 -13.02 21.00 27.00
CA PHE A 190 -12.00 22.04 27.02
C PHE A 190 -10.75 21.60 27.79
N GLY A 191 -10.90 20.96 28.95
CA GLY A 191 -9.77 20.45 29.74
C GLY A 191 -9.02 19.33 29.03
N GLY A 192 -9.73 18.35 28.46
CA GLY A 192 -9.12 17.29 27.66
C GLY A 192 -8.47 17.84 26.39
N GLY A 193 -9.13 18.76 25.70
CA GLY A 193 -8.60 19.40 24.51
C GLY A 193 -7.36 20.26 24.78
N ILE A 194 -7.34 21.03 25.88
CA ILE A 194 -6.19 21.81 26.34
C ILE A 194 -5.04 20.87 26.72
N LEU A 195 -5.31 19.80 27.46
CA LEU A 195 -4.29 18.80 27.81
C LEU A 195 -3.64 18.19 26.57
N CYS A 196 -4.43 17.84 25.55
CA CYS A 196 -3.93 17.28 24.30
C CYS A 196 -3.05 18.27 23.51
N ILE A 197 -3.41 19.55 23.41
CA ILE A 197 -2.58 20.55 22.71
C ILE A 197 -1.34 20.92 23.52
N VAL A 198 -1.44 21.01 24.85
CA VAL A 198 -0.30 21.21 25.75
C VAL A 198 0.71 20.08 25.57
N MET A 199 0.24 18.83 25.51
CA MET A 199 1.07 17.66 25.24
C MET A 199 1.75 17.77 23.86
N ALA A 200 0.99 18.06 22.80
CA ALA A 200 1.54 18.24 21.46
C ALA A 200 2.61 19.34 21.42
N MET A 201 2.34 20.48 22.07
CA MET A 201 3.23 21.63 22.09
C MET A 201 4.50 21.39 22.93
N LEU A 202 4.39 20.62 24.01
CA LEU A 202 5.53 20.14 24.79
C LEU A 202 6.42 19.23 23.94
N PHE A 203 5.86 18.27 23.20
CA PHE A 203 6.65 17.38 22.34
C PHE A 203 7.24 18.09 21.12
N ILE A 204 6.56 19.13 20.60
CA ILE A 204 7.13 20.05 19.62
C ILE A 204 8.36 20.75 20.21
N GLY A 205 8.22 21.33 21.41
CA GLY A 205 9.33 21.98 22.12
C GLY A 205 10.49 21.02 22.35
N LEU A 206 10.21 19.80 22.83
CA LEU A 206 11.21 18.74 23.04
C LEU A 206 11.96 18.39 21.75
N ASN A 207 11.25 18.27 20.63
CA ASN A 207 11.86 17.97 19.33
C ASN A 207 12.80 19.08 18.85
N LEU A 208 12.38 20.34 18.99
CA LEU A 208 13.16 21.50 18.57
C LEU A 208 14.30 21.84 19.53
N GLY A 209 14.16 21.48 20.81
CA GLY A 209 15.21 21.60 21.82
C GLY A 209 16.24 20.46 21.79
N SER A 210 15.86 19.29 21.25
CA SER A 210 16.71 18.09 21.22
C SER A 210 17.90 18.23 20.28
N ARG A 211 19.06 17.75 20.76
CA ARG A 211 20.40 17.98 20.17
C ARG A 211 21.08 16.72 19.62
N GLY A 212 20.35 15.60 19.52
CA GLY A 212 20.93 14.28 19.24
C GLY A 212 21.20 13.98 17.75
N ALA A 213 22.33 13.30 17.48
CA ALA A 213 22.66 12.71 16.18
C ALA A 213 21.66 11.60 15.77
N PHE A 214 21.53 11.38 14.46
CA PHE A 214 20.49 10.55 13.82
C PHE A 214 20.34 9.13 14.39
N LYS A 215 21.42 8.49 14.85
CA LYS A 215 21.42 7.07 15.26
C LYS A 215 20.89 6.78 16.67
N SER A 216 20.73 7.78 17.55
CA SER A 216 20.30 7.57 18.95
C SER A 216 19.01 8.31 19.32
N ARG A 217 18.22 8.75 18.33
CA ARG A 217 17.03 9.55 18.62
C ARG A 217 15.91 8.72 19.27
N PRO A 218 15.34 9.21 20.39
CA PRO A 218 14.22 8.58 21.08
C PRO A 218 12.96 8.55 20.21
N PHE A 219 11.98 7.71 20.58
CA PHE A 219 10.75 7.48 19.81
C PHE A 219 10.04 8.79 19.42
N TYR A 220 9.93 9.74 20.36
CA TYR A 220 9.24 11.03 20.15
C TYR A 220 9.82 11.90 19.03
N ALA A 221 11.06 11.64 18.61
CA ALA A 221 11.75 12.37 17.54
C ALA A 221 11.74 11.64 16.19
N ARG A 222 11.20 10.42 16.17
CA ARG A 222 10.97 9.66 14.93
C ARG A 222 9.62 10.06 14.34
N GLN A 223 9.44 9.89 13.03
CA GLN A 223 8.18 10.21 12.34
C GLN A 223 6.97 9.53 13.02
N ALA A 224 7.08 8.26 13.40
CA ALA A 224 6.02 7.56 14.12
C ALA A 224 5.68 8.24 15.45
N GLY A 225 6.68 8.68 16.23
CA GLY A 225 6.45 9.40 17.48
C GLY A 225 5.88 10.80 17.29
N VAL A 226 6.26 11.52 16.23
CA VAL A 226 5.65 12.82 15.90
C VAL A 226 4.18 12.65 15.53
N LEU A 227 3.84 11.62 14.74
CA LEU A 227 2.45 11.33 14.39
C LEU A 227 1.61 10.99 15.62
N THR A 228 2.14 10.19 16.56
CA THR A 228 1.40 9.73 17.75
C THR A 228 1.37 10.71 18.91
N LEU A 229 2.43 11.50 19.13
CA LEU A 229 2.58 12.40 20.29
C LEU A 229 2.34 13.88 19.95
N VAL A 230 2.28 14.24 18.66
CA VAL A 230 2.01 15.62 18.22
C VAL A 230 0.75 15.67 17.36
N VAL A 231 0.72 14.97 16.22
CA VAL A 231 -0.39 15.10 15.25
C VAL A 231 -1.70 14.54 15.80
N LEU A 232 -1.68 13.34 16.39
CA LEU A 232 -2.88 12.73 16.97
C LEU A 232 -3.44 13.54 18.15
N PRO A 233 -2.64 13.98 19.16
CA PRO A 233 -3.13 14.86 20.21
C PRO A 233 -3.60 16.22 19.69
N ALA A 234 -2.95 16.81 18.68
CA ALA A 234 -3.44 18.05 18.07
C ALA A 234 -4.80 17.86 17.38
N LEU A 235 -5.02 16.72 16.70
CA LEU A 235 -6.31 16.36 16.09
C LEU A 235 -7.39 16.15 17.15
N LEU A 236 -7.11 15.40 18.22
CA LEU A 236 -8.03 15.20 19.33
C LEU A 236 -8.36 16.51 20.05
N SER A 237 -7.35 17.36 20.25
CA SER A 237 -7.53 18.69 20.80
C SER A 237 -8.46 19.53 19.93
N ALA A 238 -8.18 19.62 18.63
CA ALA A 238 -9.02 20.37 17.70
C ALA A 238 -10.45 19.83 17.68
N TRP A 239 -10.64 18.52 17.78
CA TRP A 239 -11.98 17.93 17.79
C TRP A 239 -12.76 18.27 19.07
N LEU A 240 -12.16 18.06 20.24
CA LEU A 240 -12.80 18.33 21.53
C LEU A 240 -13.08 19.82 21.72
N ILE A 241 -12.11 20.68 21.35
CA ILE A 241 -12.27 22.14 21.44
C ILE A 241 -13.30 22.62 20.42
N ALA A 242 -13.25 22.18 19.16
CA ALA A 242 -14.24 22.58 18.16
C ALA A 242 -15.67 22.24 18.60
N TYR A 243 -15.87 21.03 19.13
CA TYR A 243 -17.16 20.62 19.65
C TYR A 243 -17.54 21.39 20.93
N GLY A 244 -16.58 21.67 21.81
CA GLY A 244 -16.77 22.48 23.01
C GLY A 244 -17.24 23.90 22.70
N PHE A 245 -16.66 24.53 21.68
CA PHE A 245 -17.08 25.85 21.18
C PHE A 245 -18.51 25.81 20.62
N TYR A 246 -18.86 24.78 19.85
CA TYR A 246 -20.23 24.59 19.35
C TYR A 246 -21.25 24.38 20.51
N ALA A 247 -20.91 23.53 21.48
CA ALA A 247 -21.77 23.24 22.63
C ALA A 247 -21.92 24.44 23.57
N GLY A 248 -20.83 25.18 23.81
CA GLY A 248 -20.77 26.34 24.73
C GLY A 248 -20.98 27.71 24.08
N ALA A 249 -21.45 27.76 22.84
CA ALA A 249 -21.46 28.96 21.99
C ALA A 249 -22.07 30.23 22.62
N GLU A 250 -23.15 30.09 23.40
CA GLU A 250 -23.88 31.19 24.07
C GLU A 250 -23.09 31.81 25.24
N ARG A 251 -22.06 31.12 25.75
CA ARG A 251 -21.25 31.59 26.89
C ARG A 251 -19.93 32.22 26.44
N LEU A 252 -19.55 32.06 25.17
CA LEU A 252 -18.31 32.59 24.61
C LEU A 252 -18.30 34.13 24.57
N GLU A 253 -19.46 34.76 24.48
CA GLU A 253 -19.62 36.24 24.50
C GLU A 253 -19.17 36.88 25.82
N ARG A 254 -19.03 36.09 26.90
CA ARG A 254 -18.59 36.57 28.21
C ARG A 254 -17.07 36.72 28.33
N ILE A 255 -16.31 36.17 27.39
CA ILE A 255 -14.84 36.23 27.42
C ILE A 255 -14.40 37.49 26.67
N SER A 256 -13.78 38.42 27.40
CA SER A 256 -13.22 39.63 26.80
C SER A 256 -12.10 39.29 25.81
N LEU A 257 -11.86 40.16 24.83
CA LEU A 257 -10.76 40.01 23.87
C LEU A 257 -9.40 39.79 24.58
N GLY A 258 -9.16 40.51 25.68
CA GLY A 258 -7.97 40.32 26.51
C GLY A 258 -7.89 38.94 27.16
N GLY A 259 -9.04 38.36 27.56
CA GLY A 259 -9.12 36.99 28.07
C GLY A 259 -8.71 35.96 27.02
N TRP A 260 -9.17 36.11 25.77
CA TRP A 260 -8.79 35.24 24.66
C TRP A 260 -7.29 35.28 24.35
N VAL A 261 -6.71 36.49 24.34
CA VAL A 261 -5.27 36.69 24.17
C VAL A 261 -4.49 36.02 25.30
N LEU A 262 -4.92 36.19 26.55
CA LEU A 262 -4.28 35.58 27.71
C LEU A 262 -4.31 34.04 27.64
N TRP A 263 -5.47 33.45 27.33
CA TRP A 263 -5.59 32.00 27.15
C TRP A 263 -4.72 31.47 26.02
N GLY A 264 -4.66 32.17 24.89
CA GLY A 264 -3.77 31.83 23.79
C GLY A 264 -2.29 31.81 24.21
N MET A 265 -1.85 32.81 24.98
CA MET A 265 -0.50 32.85 25.53
C MET A 265 -0.24 31.68 26.51
N LEU A 266 -1.16 31.41 27.43
CA LEU A 266 -1.02 30.37 28.46
C LEU A 266 -1.01 28.95 27.90
N VAL A 267 -1.80 28.67 26.87
CA VAL A 267 -1.86 27.33 26.26
C VAL A 267 -0.66 27.10 25.33
N TYR A 268 -0.13 28.15 24.70
CA TYR A 268 0.93 28.04 23.71
C TYR A 268 2.34 28.14 24.30
N VAL A 269 2.60 29.15 25.13
CA VAL A 269 3.97 29.57 25.49
C VAL A 269 4.62 28.69 26.56
N PRO A 270 3.99 28.45 27.74
CA PRO A 270 4.58 27.62 28.78
C PRO A 270 4.93 26.20 28.30
N PRO A 271 4.05 25.44 27.64
CA PRO A 271 4.38 24.08 27.20
C PRO A 271 5.51 24.05 26.17
N TRP A 272 5.53 25.02 25.25
CA TRP A 272 6.60 25.14 24.26
C TRP A 272 7.95 25.44 24.90
N LEU A 273 8.01 26.40 25.83
CA LEU A 273 9.23 26.77 26.54
C LEU A 273 9.73 25.62 27.42
N VAL A 274 8.83 24.97 28.17
CA VAL A 274 9.16 23.80 29.00
C VAL A 274 9.69 22.66 28.13
N GLY A 275 8.99 22.32 27.05
CA GLY A 275 9.44 21.30 26.10
C GLY A 275 10.81 21.64 25.51
N TRP A 276 11.01 22.89 25.09
CA TRP A 276 12.29 23.35 24.54
C TRP A 276 13.43 23.27 25.55
N ALA A 277 13.20 23.70 26.79
CA ALA A 277 14.17 23.62 27.88
C ALA A 277 14.53 22.17 28.24
N LEU A 278 13.53 21.28 28.33
CA LEU A 278 13.72 19.85 28.59
C LEU A 278 14.48 19.15 27.45
N GLY A 279 14.15 19.45 26.19
CA GLY A 279 14.86 18.89 25.04
C GLY A 279 16.34 19.28 25.05
N ARG A 280 16.61 20.49 25.54
CA ARG A 280 17.96 21.05 25.66
C ARG A 280 18.75 20.45 26.81
N SER A 281 18.12 20.16 27.95
CA SER A 281 18.76 19.55 29.13
C SER A 281 19.02 18.05 28.96
N LEU A 282 18.11 17.33 28.28
CA LEU A 282 18.24 15.90 28.01
C LEU A 282 19.21 15.58 26.85
N GLY A 283 19.55 16.57 26.01
CA GLY A 283 20.46 16.41 24.89
C GLY A 283 21.94 16.57 25.26
N ARG A 284 22.81 15.64 24.84
CA ARG A 284 24.27 15.75 25.00
C ARG A 284 24.81 17.00 24.26
N ARG A 285 25.70 17.75 24.90
CA ARG A 285 26.33 18.97 24.36
C ARG A 285 27.32 18.58 23.25
N THR A 286 27.13 19.07 22.01
CA THR A 286 28.10 18.91 20.91
C THR A 286 28.91 20.20 20.73
N ARG A 287 30.12 20.09 20.16
CA ARG A 287 31.13 21.16 20.12
C ARG A 287 30.79 22.31 19.15
N ASP A 288 29.95 22.06 18.13
CA ASP A 288 29.61 23.02 17.07
C ASP A 288 28.36 23.88 17.33
N GLN A 289 28.03 24.16 18.60
CA GLN A 289 26.74 24.76 18.94
C GLN A 289 26.79 26.28 19.12
N PRO A 290 25.81 27.03 18.57
CA PRO A 290 25.67 28.45 18.84
C PRO A 290 25.35 28.66 20.32
N GLN A 291 26.18 29.45 21.00
CA GLN A 291 25.89 29.94 22.34
C GLN A 291 24.71 30.90 22.28
N PHE A 292 23.64 30.60 23.01
CA PHE A 292 22.49 31.50 23.13
C PHE A 292 22.74 32.42 24.31
N THR A 293 22.91 33.72 24.04
CA THR A 293 22.89 34.77 25.05
C THR A 293 21.50 34.85 25.69
N SER A 294 21.42 35.20 26.97
CA SER A 294 20.17 35.40 27.72
C SER A 294 19.15 36.27 26.95
N GLY A 295 19.63 37.31 26.26
CA GLY A 295 18.81 38.18 25.43
C GLY A 295 18.13 37.49 24.24
N ARG A 296 18.72 36.43 23.67
CA ARG A 296 18.06 35.65 22.60
C ARG A 296 16.91 34.82 23.14
N ILE A 297 17.05 34.26 24.34
CA ILE A 297 15.99 33.47 24.98
C ILE A 297 14.79 34.37 25.32
N VAL A 298 15.07 35.57 25.84
CA VAL A 298 14.04 36.59 26.11
C VAL A 298 13.32 37.01 24.82
N ALA A 299 14.06 37.25 23.74
CA ALA A 299 13.45 37.57 22.43
C ALA A 299 12.56 36.42 21.90
N MET A 300 13.03 35.17 21.99
CA MET A 300 12.25 34.00 21.60
C MET A 300 10.95 33.86 22.41
N ALA A 301 11.02 34.06 23.73
CA ALA A 301 9.83 34.07 24.58
C ALA A 301 8.88 35.21 24.20
N GLY A 302 9.41 36.40 23.88
CA GLY A 302 8.64 37.54 23.39
C GLY A 302 7.88 37.23 22.09
N TYR A 303 8.54 36.65 21.09
CA TYR A 303 7.88 36.26 19.84
C TYR A 303 6.86 35.13 20.04
N ALA A 304 7.14 34.17 20.93
CA ALA A 304 6.18 33.14 21.30
C ALA A 304 4.92 33.73 21.97
N LEU A 305 5.06 34.78 22.79
CA LEU A 305 3.93 35.51 23.38
C LEU A 305 3.09 36.21 22.30
N VAL A 306 3.72 36.87 21.33
CA VAL A 306 3.00 37.50 20.20
C VAL A 306 2.27 36.45 19.36
N ALA A 307 2.91 35.30 19.10
CA ALA A 307 2.26 34.19 18.40
C ALA A 307 1.10 33.60 19.22
N GLY A 308 1.25 33.43 20.53
CA GLY A 308 0.17 33.00 21.42
C GLY A 308 -1.01 33.99 21.43
N ALA A 309 -0.71 35.29 21.39
CA ALA A 309 -1.73 36.34 21.26
C ALA A 309 -2.50 36.22 19.94
N LEU A 310 -1.79 36.01 18.83
CA LEU A 310 -2.40 35.74 17.52
C LEU A 310 -3.30 34.49 17.58
N GLY A 311 -2.84 33.42 18.23
CA GLY A 311 -3.66 32.22 18.45
C GLY A 311 -4.95 32.51 19.23
N GLY A 312 -4.87 33.35 20.27
CA GLY A 312 -6.03 33.84 21.01
C GLY A 312 -7.03 34.61 20.13
N LEU A 313 -6.54 35.50 19.25
CA LEU A 313 -7.37 36.23 18.29
C LEU A 313 -8.01 35.29 17.24
N LEU A 314 -7.28 34.26 16.79
CA LEU A 314 -7.86 33.27 15.89
C LEU A 314 -8.95 32.45 16.59
N PHE A 315 -8.82 32.16 17.89
CA PHE A 315 -9.90 31.53 18.65
C PHE A 315 -11.15 32.41 18.75
N THR A 316 -11.05 33.74 18.78
CA THR A 316 -12.23 34.61 18.73
C THR A 316 -12.95 34.51 17.40
N ALA A 317 -12.20 34.53 16.28
CA ALA A 317 -12.77 34.30 14.96
C ALA A 317 -13.40 32.90 14.84
N PHE A 318 -12.81 31.90 15.50
CA PHE A 318 -13.37 30.54 15.54
C PHE A 318 -14.67 30.47 16.35
N ALA A 319 -14.80 31.26 17.41
CA ALA A 319 -16.03 31.36 18.20
C ALA A 319 -17.22 31.78 17.35
N GLU A 320 -17.03 32.79 16.50
CA GLU A 320 -18.03 33.27 15.55
C GLU A 320 -18.43 32.17 14.55
N VAL A 321 -17.46 31.41 14.04
CA VAL A 321 -17.74 30.27 13.15
C VAL A 321 -18.53 29.17 13.86
N ALA A 322 -18.19 28.87 15.12
CA ALA A 322 -18.92 27.87 15.90
C ALA A 322 -20.36 28.32 16.21
N GLN A 323 -20.58 29.62 16.47
CA GLN A 323 -21.90 30.22 16.61
C GLN A 323 -22.69 30.13 15.30
N PHE A 324 -22.07 30.42 14.16
CA PHE A 324 -22.70 30.28 12.85
C PHE A 324 -23.12 28.84 12.53
N ILE A 325 -22.27 27.85 12.82
CA ILE A 325 -22.58 26.43 12.66
C ILE A 325 -23.80 26.05 13.53
N ARG A 326 -23.84 26.56 14.77
CA ARG A 326 -24.99 26.37 15.67
C ARG A 326 -26.27 27.01 15.15
N HIS A 327 -26.18 28.16 14.50
CA HIS A 327 -27.34 28.82 13.91
C HIS A 327 -27.92 28.03 12.73
N ILE A 328 -27.07 27.41 11.91
CA ILE A 328 -27.50 26.63 10.73
C ILE A 328 -28.10 25.27 11.13
N GLY A 329 -27.60 24.63 12.19
CA GLY A 329 -28.05 23.30 12.57
C GLY A 329 -27.96 23.08 14.07
N GLN A 330 -29.10 22.76 14.68
CA GLN A 330 -29.18 22.35 16.08
C GLN A 330 -29.24 20.82 16.22
N GLY A 331 -28.89 20.31 17.40
CA GLY A 331 -28.89 18.88 17.70
C GLY A 331 -27.90 18.09 16.84
N TYR A 332 -28.33 16.95 16.29
CA TYR A 332 -27.44 16.06 15.52
C TYR A 332 -26.89 16.76 14.27
N SER A 333 -27.69 17.60 13.61
CA SER A 333 -27.33 18.28 12.36
C SER A 333 -26.11 19.22 12.51
N GLY A 334 -25.97 19.93 13.62
CA GLY A 334 -24.79 20.77 13.90
C GLY A 334 -23.64 19.99 14.53
N SER A 335 -23.92 18.95 15.34
CA SER A 335 -22.90 18.16 16.03
C SER A 335 -21.90 17.49 15.08
N TRP A 336 -22.37 16.95 13.95
CA TRP A 336 -21.46 16.35 12.97
C TRP A 336 -20.66 17.39 12.18
N ILE A 337 -21.26 18.56 11.86
CA ILE A 337 -20.58 19.67 11.18
C ILE A 337 -19.44 20.21 12.07
N ALA A 338 -19.73 20.40 13.36
CA ALA A 338 -18.74 20.79 14.35
C ALA A 338 -17.62 19.75 14.45
N SER A 339 -17.97 18.47 14.53
CA SER A 339 -16.97 17.39 14.61
C SER A 339 -16.15 17.23 13.33
N ALA A 340 -16.70 17.57 12.15
CA ALA A 340 -16.05 17.39 10.86
C ALA A 340 -15.29 18.65 10.41
N LEU A 341 -16.03 19.69 10.02
CA LEU A 341 -15.51 20.88 9.36
C LEU A 341 -14.89 21.85 10.36
N ALA A 342 -15.52 22.05 11.53
CA ALA A 342 -14.97 22.95 12.54
C ALA A 342 -13.66 22.40 13.13
N THR A 343 -13.56 21.09 13.37
CA THR A 343 -12.30 20.42 13.73
C THR A 343 -11.21 20.66 12.69
N ALA A 344 -11.52 20.45 11.41
CA ALA A 344 -10.56 20.62 10.31
C ALA A 344 -10.09 22.07 10.19
N LEU A 345 -11.00 23.03 10.38
CA LEU A 345 -10.71 24.47 10.40
C LEU A 345 -9.87 24.86 11.63
N LEU A 346 -10.17 24.30 12.80
CA LEU A 346 -9.41 24.60 14.02
C LEU A 346 -7.96 24.12 13.92
N LEU A 347 -7.72 22.97 13.30
CA LEU A 347 -6.35 22.54 12.95
C LEU A 347 -5.63 23.54 12.03
N LYS A 348 -6.36 24.24 11.15
CA LYS A 348 -5.79 25.32 10.34
C LYS A 348 -5.45 26.55 11.16
N PHE A 349 -6.24 26.87 12.17
CA PHE A 349 -5.96 28.00 13.07
C PHE A 349 -4.73 27.71 13.93
N TYR A 350 -4.56 26.47 14.39
CA TYR A 350 -3.32 26.01 15.03
C TYR A 350 -2.12 26.16 14.08
N SER A 351 -2.26 25.70 12.83
CA SER A 351 -1.21 25.84 11.81
C SER A 351 -0.88 27.31 11.52
N LEU A 352 -1.86 28.20 11.48
CA LEU A 352 -1.65 29.63 11.23
C LEU A 352 -0.94 30.32 12.39
N THR A 353 -1.26 29.95 13.63
CA THR A 353 -0.56 30.41 14.84
C THR A 353 0.92 30.03 14.78
N VAL A 354 1.20 28.78 14.39
CA VAL A 354 2.56 28.27 14.20
C VAL A 354 3.28 28.99 13.05
N VAL A 355 2.62 29.22 11.92
CA VAL A 355 3.18 30.00 10.80
C VAL A 355 3.53 31.43 11.22
N GLY A 356 2.66 32.08 11.99
CA GLY A 356 2.93 33.38 12.61
C GLY A 356 4.16 33.33 13.52
N HIS A 357 4.27 32.31 14.37
CA HIS A 357 5.46 32.11 15.22
C HIS A 357 6.74 31.96 14.38
N ILE A 358 6.72 31.15 13.32
CA ILE A 358 7.86 30.95 12.42
C ILE A 358 8.27 32.27 11.76
N GLY A 359 7.29 33.04 11.27
CA GLY A 359 7.51 34.34 10.63
C GLY A 359 8.13 35.36 11.59
N LEU A 360 7.57 35.50 12.79
CA LEU A 360 8.05 36.42 13.84
C LEU A 360 9.45 36.06 14.33
N MET A 361 9.74 34.77 14.45
CA MET A 361 11.05 34.29 14.87
C MET A 361 12.15 34.57 13.84
N GLY A 362 11.82 34.77 12.55
CA GLY A 362 12.76 35.20 11.52
C GLY A 362 14.11 34.49 11.57
N ARG A 363 15.19 35.24 11.82
CA ARG A 363 16.57 34.73 11.89
C ARG A 363 16.91 33.94 13.17
N TYR A 364 16.04 33.95 14.19
CA TYR A 364 16.24 33.19 15.43
C TYR A 364 16.00 31.67 15.25
N PHE A 365 15.16 31.26 14.29
CA PHE A 365 15.05 29.85 13.91
C PHE A 365 16.10 29.48 12.86
N SER A 366 16.76 28.34 13.06
CA SER A 366 17.60 27.73 12.04
C SER A 366 16.76 27.23 10.86
N HIS A 367 17.40 27.03 9.71
CA HIS A 367 16.75 26.43 8.54
C HIS A 367 16.15 25.05 8.87
N ASP A 368 16.84 24.24 9.68
CA ASP A 368 16.36 22.92 10.11
C ASP A 368 15.08 22.98 10.93
N SER A 369 14.97 23.93 11.86
CA SER A 369 13.75 24.11 12.67
C SER A 369 12.56 24.53 11.79
N ARG A 370 12.79 25.39 10.79
CA ARG A 370 11.75 25.80 9.84
C ARG A 370 11.29 24.62 8.97
N GLU A 371 12.21 23.80 8.49
CA GLU A 371 11.90 22.58 7.72
C GLU A 371 11.13 21.56 8.57
N TRP A 372 11.50 21.36 9.83
CA TRP A 372 10.78 20.47 10.75
C TRP A 372 9.32 20.91 10.95
N TRP A 373 9.10 22.21 11.17
CA TRP A 373 7.77 22.78 11.27
C TRP A 373 6.96 22.65 9.98
N SER A 374 7.60 22.87 8.81
CA SER A 374 6.96 22.69 7.51
C SER A 374 6.46 21.26 7.30
N ARG A 375 7.30 20.26 7.65
CA ARG A 375 6.91 18.83 7.61
C ARG A 375 5.77 18.51 8.55
N LEU A 376 5.80 19.04 9.77
CA LEU A 376 4.69 18.89 10.71
C LEU A 376 3.40 19.50 10.13
N GLY A 377 3.48 20.70 9.55
CA GLY A 377 2.37 21.37 8.88
C GLY A 377 1.76 20.53 7.75
N GLY A 378 2.60 19.84 6.97
CA GLY A 378 2.15 18.88 5.94
C GLY A 378 1.34 17.72 6.51
N TRP A 379 1.80 17.11 7.61
CA TRP A 379 1.06 16.02 8.27
C TRP A 379 -0.24 16.48 8.91
N VAL A 380 -0.26 17.66 9.55
CA VAL A 380 -1.48 18.24 10.12
C VAL A 380 -2.49 18.60 9.03
N LEU A 381 -2.04 19.11 7.87
CA LEU A 381 -2.88 19.32 6.70
C LEU A 381 -3.48 18.01 6.20
N LEU A 382 -2.67 16.95 6.06
CA LEU A 382 -3.17 15.65 5.62
C LEU A 382 -4.20 15.08 6.60
N ALA A 383 -3.93 15.14 7.92
CA ALA A 383 -4.86 14.69 8.95
C ALA A 383 -6.18 15.46 8.91
N SER A 384 -6.13 16.78 8.76
CA SER A 384 -7.30 17.66 8.60
C SER A 384 -8.15 17.28 7.37
N LEU A 385 -7.51 17.05 6.22
CA LEU A 385 -8.21 16.64 4.99
C LEU A 385 -8.84 15.26 5.10
N VAL A 386 -8.12 14.27 5.63
CA VAL A 386 -8.62 12.90 5.81
C VAL A 386 -9.77 12.88 6.81
N TRP A 387 -9.66 13.61 7.92
CA TRP A 387 -10.73 13.73 8.92
C TRP A 387 -11.99 14.36 8.34
N ALA A 388 -11.86 15.51 7.66
CA ALA A 388 -12.98 16.19 7.02
C ALA A 388 -13.64 15.31 5.96
N ALA A 389 -12.85 14.64 5.11
CA ALA A 389 -13.35 13.75 4.07
C ALA A 389 -14.09 12.55 4.66
N LEU A 390 -13.52 11.89 5.68
CA LEU A 390 -14.12 10.73 6.33
C LEU A 390 -15.50 11.07 6.91
N PHE A 391 -15.61 12.13 7.71
CA PHE A 391 -16.89 12.55 8.27
C PHE A 391 -17.88 13.01 7.19
N SER A 392 -17.41 13.78 6.21
CA SER A 392 -18.27 14.27 5.12
C SER A 392 -18.85 13.12 4.32
N ILE A 393 -18.06 12.08 4.01
CA ILE A 393 -18.56 10.87 3.35
C ILE A 393 -19.64 10.21 4.19
N VAL A 394 -19.41 10.03 5.50
CA VAL A 394 -20.35 9.32 6.38
C VAL A 394 -21.71 10.02 6.51
N TYR A 395 -21.72 11.36 6.57
CA TYR A 395 -22.93 12.14 6.81
C TYR A 395 -23.59 12.70 5.54
N LEU A 396 -22.82 13.00 4.48
CA LEU A 396 -23.38 13.53 3.23
C LEU A 396 -23.78 12.43 2.25
N ALA A 397 -23.08 11.29 2.23
CA ALA A 397 -23.37 10.25 1.22
C ALA A 397 -24.82 9.73 1.29
N PRO A 398 -25.41 9.44 2.47
CA PRO A 398 -26.80 8.97 2.51
C PRO A 398 -27.83 10.00 2.03
N ALA A 399 -27.53 11.29 2.21
CA ALA A 399 -28.33 12.37 1.64
C ALA A 399 -28.15 12.45 0.12
N PHE A 400 -26.91 12.37 -0.36
CA PHE A 400 -26.57 12.46 -1.77
C PHE A 400 -27.22 11.35 -2.61
N PHE A 401 -27.09 10.09 -2.20
CA PHE A 401 -27.65 8.95 -2.96
C PHE A 401 -29.19 8.94 -2.97
N ARG A 402 -29.86 9.52 -1.98
CA ARG A 402 -31.32 9.70 -1.99
C ARG A 402 -31.80 10.93 -2.77
N TRP A 403 -30.97 11.97 -2.84
CA TRP A 403 -31.26 13.17 -3.63
C TRP A 403 -31.04 12.95 -5.14
N ALA A 404 -30.01 12.18 -5.50
CA ALA A 404 -29.62 11.94 -6.89
C ALA A 404 -29.68 10.46 -7.36
N PRO A 405 -30.73 9.67 -7.04
CA PRO A 405 -30.77 8.26 -7.38
C PRO A 405 -30.86 8.03 -8.88
N GLN A 406 -31.63 8.86 -9.60
CA GLN A 406 -31.75 8.78 -11.05
C GLN A 406 -30.45 9.17 -11.76
N ALA A 407 -29.71 10.16 -11.25
CA ALA A 407 -28.41 10.53 -11.82
C ALA A 407 -27.36 9.44 -11.61
N PHE A 408 -27.36 8.76 -10.46
CA PHE A 408 -26.48 7.62 -10.21
C PHE A 408 -26.84 6.40 -11.08
N VAL A 409 -28.13 6.10 -11.22
CA VAL A 409 -28.63 5.03 -12.10
C VAL A 409 -28.37 5.36 -13.58
N ALA A 410 -28.60 6.62 -14.00
CA ALA A 410 -28.35 7.09 -15.36
C ALA A 410 -26.87 7.21 -15.71
N ALA A 411 -26.01 7.51 -14.73
CA ALA A 411 -24.55 7.37 -14.85
C ALA A 411 -24.11 5.89 -14.94
N GLY A 412 -25.07 4.95 -14.83
CA GLY A 412 -24.88 3.52 -14.96
C GLY A 412 -24.08 2.97 -13.80
N GLY A 413 -24.62 2.90 -12.58
CA GLY A 413 -23.90 2.40 -11.40
C GLY A 413 -23.11 1.09 -11.60
N VAL A 414 -23.60 0.16 -12.45
CA VAL A 414 -22.87 -1.04 -12.90
C VAL A 414 -21.84 -0.72 -13.98
N THR A 415 -22.20 0.11 -14.96
CA THR A 415 -21.32 0.68 -15.98
C THR A 415 -20.16 1.48 -15.38
N TRP A 416 -20.29 2.11 -14.22
CA TRP A 416 -19.24 2.87 -13.51
C TRP A 416 -18.16 1.96 -12.93
N VAL A 417 -18.55 0.80 -12.37
CA VAL A 417 -17.61 -0.24 -11.93
C VAL A 417 -16.92 -0.86 -13.16
N LEU A 418 -17.69 -1.17 -14.20
CA LEU A 418 -17.15 -1.73 -15.46
C LEU A 418 -16.23 -0.74 -16.18
N SER A 419 -16.58 0.54 -16.29
CA SER A 419 -15.81 1.55 -17.01
C SER A 419 -14.52 1.91 -16.29
N THR A 420 -14.50 1.84 -14.96
CA THR A 420 -13.28 2.00 -14.16
C THR A 420 -12.33 0.82 -14.40
N LEU A 421 -12.86 -0.41 -14.40
CA LEU A 421 -12.09 -1.62 -14.70
C LEU A 421 -11.57 -1.60 -16.15
N THR A 422 -12.42 -1.29 -17.12
CA THR A 422 -12.09 -1.19 -18.54
C THR A 422 -11.13 -0.04 -18.82
N GLY A 423 -11.28 1.14 -18.19
CA GLY A 423 -10.35 2.26 -18.35
C GLY A 423 -8.95 1.96 -17.81
N VAL A 424 -8.86 1.23 -16.70
CA VAL A 424 -7.57 0.80 -16.12
C VAL A 424 -6.90 -0.31 -16.92
N LEU A 425 -7.68 -1.25 -17.48
CA LEU A 425 -7.15 -2.33 -18.31
C LEU A 425 -6.79 -1.84 -19.74
N LEU A 426 -7.58 -0.93 -20.32
CA LEU A 426 -7.36 -0.38 -21.66
C LEU A 426 -6.32 0.74 -21.71
N GLY A 427 -6.06 1.45 -20.62
CA GLY A 427 -4.96 2.42 -20.50
C GLY A 427 -3.56 1.80 -20.66
N ARG A 428 -3.48 0.46 -20.85
CA ARG A 428 -2.26 -0.33 -21.01
C ARG A 428 -2.06 -0.92 -22.41
N SER A 429 -2.78 -0.45 -23.43
CA SER A 429 -2.33 -0.74 -24.79
C SER A 429 -0.96 -0.09 -25.03
N ALA A 430 0.05 -0.88 -25.41
CA ALA A 430 1.40 -0.43 -25.75
C ALA A 430 1.46 0.68 -26.83
N LYS A 431 0.33 1.04 -27.43
CA LYS A 431 0.18 2.16 -28.37
C LYS A 431 0.31 3.56 -27.74
N THR A 432 0.20 3.73 -26.42
CA THR A 432 0.36 5.07 -25.79
C THR A 432 1.80 5.41 -25.42
N ALA A 433 2.78 4.54 -25.67
CA ALA A 433 4.20 4.80 -25.39
C ALA A 433 4.89 5.75 -26.40
N GLY A 434 4.18 6.22 -27.43
CA GLY A 434 4.76 7.04 -28.51
C GLY A 434 4.11 8.40 -28.76
N ASP A 435 2.99 8.74 -28.12
CA ASP A 435 2.30 10.03 -28.36
C ASP A 435 2.64 11.05 -27.26
N THR A 436 3.28 12.15 -27.64
CA THR A 436 3.72 13.24 -26.76
C THR A 436 2.60 14.22 -26.35
N HIS A 437 1.38 14.05 -26.87
CA HIS A 437 0.24 14.87 -26.51
C HIS A 437 -0.71 14.15 -25.57
N ALA A 438 -0.72 14.53 -24.30
CA ALA A 438 -1.69 14.04 -23.32
C ALA A 438 -3.11 14.39 -23.77
N SER A 439 -3.87 13.37 -24.19
CA SER A 439 -5.26 13.50 -24.58
C SER A 439 -6.13 13.83 -23.35
N TRP A 440 -7.30 14.43 -23.57
CA TRP A 440 -8.31 14.57 -22.51
C TRP A 440 -8.68 13.21 -21.88
N ARG A 441 -8.56 12.13 -22.66
CA ARG A 441 -8.73 10.74 -22.22
C ARG A 441 -7.67 10.31 -21.20
N ASP A 442 -6.43 10.76 -21.34
CA ASP A 442 -5.34 10.46 -20.41
C ASP A 442 -5.54 11.18 -19.08
N ARG A 443 -6.00 12.45 -19.13
CA ARG A 443 -6.39 13.18 -17.91
C ARG A 443 -7.60 12.54 -17.23
N ALA A 444 -8.59 12.09 -17.99
CA ALA A 444 -9.72 11.34 -17.41
C ALA A 444 -9.24 10.05 -16.73
N ALA A 445 -8.37 9.27 -17.37
CA ALA A 445 -7.81 8.04 -16.81
C ALA A 445 -7.03 8.24 -15.49
N GLN A 446 -6.40 9.41 -15.29
CA GLN A 446 -5.72 9.75 -14.04
C GLN A 446 -6.68 10.07 -12.89
N VAL A 447 -7.85 10.65 -13.19
CA VAL A 447 -8.85 11.07 -12.19
C VAL A 447 -9.82 9.94 -11.82
N MET A 448 -10.14 9.06 -12.78
CA MET A 448 -11.12 7.98 -12.61
C MET A 448 -10.91 7.11 -11.37
N PRO A 449 -9.68 6.70 -11.00
CA PRO A 449 -9.45 5.95 -9.77
C PRO A 449 -9.90 6.66 -8.50
N TYR A 450 -9.71 7.99 -8.41
CA TYR A 450 -10.15 8.76 -7.24
C TYR A 450 -11.68 8.85 -7.18
N VAL A 451 -12.33 9.08 -8.31
CA VAL A 451 -13.81 9.06 -8.41
C VAL A 451 -14.36 7.70 -7.97
N PHE A 452 -13.70 6.61 -8.37
CA PHE A 452 -14.06 5.27 -7.92
C PHE A 452 -13.94 5.12 -6.40
N VAL A 453 -12.81 5.55 -5.80
CA VAL A 453 -12.62 5.45 -4.34
C VAL A 453 -13.69 6.24 -3.58
N PHE A 454 -13.95 7.50 -3.96
CA PHE A 454 -14.98 8.32 -3.31
C PHE A 454 -16.38 7.73 -3.48
N GLY A 455 -16.72 7.26 -4.68
CA GLY A 455 -18.01 6.61 -4.91
C GLY A 455 -18.16 5.29 -4.14
N LEU A 456 -17.10 4.48 -4.03
CA LEU A 456 -17.11 3.21 -3.30
C LEU A 456 -17.33 3.46 -1.81
N LEU A 457 -16.59 4.40 -1.22
CA LEU A 457 -16.73 4.79 0.17
C LEU A 457 -18.13 5.40 0.43
N GLY A 458 -18.64 6.21 -0.50
CA GLY A 458 -19.99 6.76 -0.42
C GLY A 458 -21.08 5.69 -0.47
N LEU A 459 -21.00 4.74 -1.41
CA LEU A 459 -21.95 3.63 -1.52
C LEU A 459 -21.90 2.71 -0.31
N LEU A 460 -20.70 2.41 0.19
CA LEU A 460 -20.52 1.62 1.41
C LEU A 460 -21.12 2.36 2.61
N SER A 461 -20.89 3.66 2.73
CA SER A 461 -21.49 4.49 3.78
C SER A 461 -23.02 4.51 3.70
N PHE A 462 -23.58 4.65 2.49
CA PHE A 462 -25.03 4.57 2.26
C PHE A 462 -25.59 3.19 2.60
N GLY A 463 -24.93 2.11 2.18
CA GLY A 463 -25.34 0.74 2.48
C GLY A 463 -25.34 0.44 3.98
N LEU A 464 -24.30 0.88 4.70
CA LEU A 464 -24.24 0.78 6.17
C LEU A 464 -25.35 1.60 6.84
N HIS A 465 -25.66 2.77 6.31
CA HIS A 465 -26.76 3.58 6.81
C HIS A 465 -28.11 2.89 6.62
N GLN A 466 -28.37 2.34 5.44
CA GLN A 466 -29.59 1.58 5.16
C GLN A 466 -29.71 0.33 6.03
N LEU A 467 -28.60 -0.39 6.23
CA LEU A 467 -28.55 -1.52 7.15
C LEU A 467 -29.00 -1.10 8.55
N LEU A 468 -28.43 -0.02 9.08
CA LEU A 468 -28.75 0.49 10.42
C LEU A 468 -30.16 1.08 10.55
N MET A 469 -30.83 1.44 9.44
CA MET A 469 -32.21 1.89 9.45
C MET A 469 -33.23 0.74 9.39
N LEU A 470 -32.79 -0.52 9.29
CA LEU A 470 -33.71 -1.65 9.36
C LEU A 470 -34.42 -1.67 10.73
N PRO A 471 -35.70 -2.11 10.79
CA PRO A 471 -36.49 -2.10 12.03
C PRO A 471 -35.83 -2.82 13.21
N MET A 472 -34.96 -3.79 12.93
CA MET A 472 -34.16 -4.53 13.93
C MET A 472 -33.16 -3.64 14.69
N PHE A 473 -32.61 -2.62 14.03
CA PHE A 473 -31.57 -1.75 14.58
C PHE A 473 -32.07 -0.35 14.91
N CYS A 474 -33.21 0.06 14.35
CA CYS A 474 -33.84 1.34 14.60
C CYS A 474 -35.37 1.25 14.45
N SER A 475 -36.08 1.16 15.58
CA SER A 475 -37.55 1.08 15.60
C SER A 475 -38.23 2.41 15.25
N GLU A 476 -37.56 3.54 15.49
CA GLU A 476 -38.11 4.88 15.28
C GLU A 476 -37.62 5.55 13.99
N CYS A 477 -36.80 4.87 13.19
CA CYS A 477 -36.27 5.45 11.95
C CYS A 477 -37.38 5.64 10.91
N ALA A 478 -37.37 6.79 10.24
CA ALA A 478 -38.32 7.09 9.19
C ALA A 478 -37.72 6.75 7.82
N ALA A 479 -38.42 5.92 7.05
CA ALA A 479 -38.10 5.71 5.64
C ALA A 479 -38.57 6.94 4.84
N HIS A 480 -37.61 7.70 4.30
CA HIS A 480 -37.90 8.84 3.44
C HIS A 480 -37.74 8.44 1.97
N PRO A 481 -38.73 8.75 1.10
CA PRO A 481 -38.64 8.43 -0.33
C PRO A 481 -37.56 9.28 -1.03
N ALA A 482 -37.07 8.78 -2.16
CA ALA A 482 -36.22 9.55 -3.06
C ALA A 482 -36.89 10.86 -3.49
N THR A 483 -36.14 11.97 -3.52
CA THR A 483 -36.69 13.29 -3.84
C THR A 483 -35.69 14.17 -4.58
N SER A 484 -36.18 14.98 -5.52
CA SER A 484 -35.43 16.03 -6.22
C SER A 484 -35.49 17.40 -5.51
N GLY A 485 -36.05 17.45 -4.29
CA GLY A 485 -36.13 18.67 -3.48
C GLY A 485 -34.75 19.28 -3.16
N ARG A 486 -34.75 20.42 -2.46
CA ARG A 486 -33.49 21.06 -2.03
C ARG A 486 -32.64 20.10 -1.19
N PHE A 487 -31.39 19.88 -1.59
CA PHE A 487 -30.46 18.94 -0.93
C PHE A 487 -30.36 19.13 0.59
N MET A 488 -30.37 20.39 1.06
CA MET A 488 -30.33 20.69 2.49
C MET A 488 -31.51 20.10 3.28
N ASN A 489 -32.71 20.02 2.70
CA ASN A 489 -33.86 19.40 3.35
C ASN A 489 -33.66 17.88 3.47
N VAL A 490 -33.12 17.26 2.42
CA VAL A 490 -32.80 15.83 2.37
C VAL A 490 -31.73 15.46 3.40
N LEU A 491 -30.73 16.33 3.56
CA LEU A 491 -29.68 16.19 4.56
C LEU A 491 -30.22 16.34 5.99
N TYR A 492 -31.08 17.32 6.23
CA TYR A 492 -31.71 17.53 7.53
C TYR A 492 -32.58 16.34 7.94
N GLN A 493 -33.38 15.80 7.02
CA GLN A 493 -34.18 14.59 7.26
C GLN A 493 -33.29 13.41 7.69
N GLU A 494 -32.15 13.19 7.04
CA GLU A 494 -31.26 12.09 7.45
C GLU A 494 -30.60 12.30 8.78
N SER A 495 -30.26 13.55 9.10
CA SER A 495 -29.66 13.88 10.39
C SER A 495 -30.53 13.39 11.56
N SER A 496 -31.86 13.34 11.39
CA SER A 496 -32.77 12.75 12.38
C SER A 496 -32.61 11.23 12.50
N ASN A 497 -32.45 10.50 11.39
CA ASN A 497 -32.24 9.06 11.41
C ASN A 497 -30.89 8.70 12.07
N PHE A 498 -29.84 9.49 11.84
CA PHE A 498 -28.56 9.30 12.54
C PHE A 498 -28.67 9.42 14.06
N GLN A 499 -29.64 10.18 14.56
CA GLN A 499 -29.90 10.31 16.00
C GLN A 499 -30.67 9.12 16.57
N ARG A 500 -31.58 8.53 15.80
CA ARG A 500 -32.50 7.47 16.25
C ARG A 500 -31.87 6.08 16.23
N ILE A 501 -30.83 5.88 15.42
CA ILE A 501 -30.10 4.61 15.37
C ILE A 501 -29.49 4.30 16.73
N ASP A 502 -29.72 3.09 17.23
CA ASP A 502 -29.12 2.62 18.47
C ASP A 502 -27.60 2.46 18.30
N ILE A 503 -26.86 3.20 19.12
CA ILE A 503 -25.40 3.23 19.09
C ILE A 503 -24.78 1.89 19.46
N ALA A 504 -25.44 1.07 20.27
CA ALA A 504 -24.93 -0.24 20.65
C ALA A 504 -24.72 -1.11 19.40
N TRP A 505 -25.68 -1.09 18.47
CA TRP A 505 -25.54 -1.77 17.18
C TRP A 505 -24.44 -1.18 16.30
N VAL A 506 -24.27 0.15 16.29
CA VAL A 506 -23.16 0.79 15.59
C VAL A 506 -21.81 0.33 16.14
N ALA A 507 -21.67 0.25 17.47
CA ALA A 507 -20.46 -0.19 18.14
C ALA A 507 -20.18 -1.68 17.90
N ILE A 508 -21.21 -2.53 18.01
CA ILE A 508 -21.13 -3.97 17.73
C ILE A 508 -20.73 -4.21 16.27
N LEU A 509 -21.36 -3.53 15.30
CA LEU A 509 -21.01 -3.66 13.89
C LEU A 509 -19.61 -3.13 13.59
N CYS A 510 -19.21 -2.02 14.20
CA CYS A 510 -17.87 -1.46 14.03
C CYS A 510 -16.80 -2.42 14.57
N ALA A 511 -16.91 -2.83 15.84
CA ALA A 511 -15.97 -3.73 16.48
C ALA A 511 -15.97 -5.12 15.82
N GLY A 512 -17.16 -5.66 15.52
CA GLY A 512 -17.34 -6.93 14.83
C GLY A 512 -16.73 -6.93 13.43
N SER A 513 -16.93 -5.86 12.66
CA SER A 513 -16.33 -5.74 11.31
C SER A 513 -14.81 -5.65 11.36
N LEU A 514 -14.24 -4.86 12.27
CA LEU A 514 -12.79 -4.74 12.41
C LEU A 514 -12.15 -6.03 12.96
N ALA A 515 -12.80 -6.70 13.92
CA ALA A 515 -12.35 -7.97 14.46
C ALA A 515 -12.41 -9.08 13.42
N LEU A 516 -13.51 -9.18 12.68
CA LEU A 516 -13.66 -10.16 11.59
C LEU A 516 -12.68 -9.87 10.45
N ALA A 517 -12.48 -8.61 10.07
CA ALA A 517 -11.47 -8.23 9.09
C ALA A 517 -10.06 -8.67 9.55
N THR A 518 -9.73 -8.45 10.82
CA THR A 518 -8.43 -8.87 11.38
C THR A 518 -8.29 -10.40 11.39
N ALA A 519 -9.34 -11.13 11.79
CA ALA A 519 -9.34 -12.59 11.79
C ALA A 519 -9.21 -13.17 10.37
N LEU A 520 -9.92 -12.59 9.40
CA LEU A 520 -9.82 -12.99 8.00
C LEU A 520 -8.46 -12.64 7.41
N ALA A 521 -7.90 -11.46 7.71
CA ALA A 521 -6.54 -11.09 7.27
C ALA A 521 -5.46 -12.05 7.80
N TRP A 522 -5.67 -12.63 8.99
CA TRP A 522 -4.77 -13.63 9.55
C TRP A 522 -4.90 -15.02 8.90
N ARG A 523 -6.08 -15.36 8.37
CA ARG A 523 -6.36 -16.67 7.78
C ARG A 523 -6.23 -16.73 6.26
N ILE A 524 -6.52 -15.63 5.57
CA ILE A 524 -6.52 -15.55 4.11
C ILE A 524 -5.08 -15.24 3.66
N ASP A 525 -4.39 -16.27 3.17
CA ASP A 525 -3.07 -16.09 2.57
C ASP A 525 -3.19 -15.29 1.28
N VAL A 526 -2.52 -14.14 1.29
CA VAL A 526 -2.53 -13.15 0.22
C VAL A 526 -1.93 -13.70 -1.08
N ASN A 527 -0.98 -14.65 -1.03
CA ASN A 527 -0.41 -15.31 -2.20
C ASN A 527 -1.34 -16.40 -2.76
N LEU A 528 -1.98 -17.18 -1.88
CA LEU A 528 -2.87 -18.28 -2.26
C LEU A 528 -4.15 -17.78 -2.95
N PHE A 529 -4.77 -16.75 -2.38
CA PHE A 529 -6.03 -16.18 -2.87
C PHE A 529 -5.81 -15.04 -3.88
N SER A 530 -4.94 -15.28 -4.85
CA SER A 530 -4.67 -14.39 -5.98
C SER A 530 -4.72 -15.14 -7.31
N ILE A 531 -4.62 -14.43 -8.45
CA ILE A 531 -4.61 -15.05 -9.79
C ILE A 531 -3.26 -15.77 -10.04
N TYR A 532 -2.24 -15.50 -9.22
CA TYR A 532 -0.90 -16.09 -9.35
C TYR A 532 -0.91 -17.61 -9.46
N HIS A 533 -1.62 -18.35 -8.59
CA HIS A 533 -1.63 -19.81 -8.65
C HIS A 533 -2.32 -20.34 -9.91
N PHE A 534 -3.43 -19.73 -10.33
CA PHE A 534 -4.08 -20.07 -11.60
C PHE A 534 -3.08 -19.91 -12.75
N TYR A 535 -2.40 -18.77 -12.80
CA TYR A 535 -1.41 -18.47 -13.81
C TYR A 535 -0.23 -19.46 -13.82
N ARG A 536 0.35 -19.71 -12.64
CA ARG A 536 1.44 -20.66 -12.42
C ARG A 536 1.09 -22.06 -12.93
N GLN A 537 -0.08 -22.59 -12.55
CA GLN A 537 -0.47 -23.95 -12.95
C GLN A 537 -0.62 -24.09 -14.47
N ARG A 538 -1.13 -23.06 -15.15
CA ARG A 538 -1.22 -23.06 -16.62
C ARG A 538 0.15 -23.02 -17.29
N LEU A 539 1.10 -22.26 -16.73
CA LEU A 539 2.50 -22.28 -17.21
C LEU A 539 3.15 -23.65 -16.99
N VAL A 540 3.02 -24.23 -15.80
CA VAL A 540 3.57 -25.56 -15.49
C VAL A 540 3.02 -26.61 -16.46
N ARG A 541 1.70 -26.66 -16.66
CA ARG A 541 1.07 -27.63 -17.56
C ARG A 541 1.56 -27.47 -19.00
N CYS A 542 1.62 -26.24 -19.50
CA CYS A 542 1.97 -25.96 -20.89
C CYS A 542 3.46 -26.23 -21.14
N TYR A 543 4.33 -25.68 -20.31
CA TYR A 543 5.77 -25.65 -20.55
C TYR A 543 6.46 -26.83 -19.87
N LEU A 544 6.37 -26.98 -18.55
CA LEU A 544 7.09 -28.07 -17.86
C LEU A 544 6.46 -29.46 -18.13
N GLY A 545 5.14 -29.52 -18.28
CA GLY A 545 4.45 -30.72 -18.73
C GLY A 545 4.92 -31.18 -20.12
N ALA A 546 5.22 -30.25 -21.04
CA ALA A 546 5.75 -30.60 -22.36
C ALA A 546 7.06 -31.39 -22.27
N SER A 547 7.91 -31.10 -21.29
CA SER A 547 9.18 -31.81 -21.08
C SER A 547 8.97 -33.28 -20.69
N ARG A 548 7.84 -33.63 -20.05
CA ARG A 548 7.48 -35.01 -19.68
C ARG A 548 6.69 -35.74 -20.77
N CYS A 549 5.83 -35.02 -21.49
CA CYS A 549 5.02 -35.50 -22.63
C CYS A 549 4.38 -36.88 -22.38
N LYS A 550 4.91 -37.97 -22.97
CA LYS A 550 4.40 -39.35 -22.83
C LYS A 550 4.44 -39.91 -21.40
N GLN A 551 5.23 -39.32 -20.50
CA GLN A 551 5.35 -39.76 -19.10
C GLN A 551 4.33 -39.08 -18.17
N ARG A 552 3.51 -38.15 -18.68
CA ARG A 552 2.48 -37.48 -17.88
C ARG A 552 1.34 -38.43 -17.55
N VAL A 553 0.91 -38.40 -16.30
CA VAL A 553 -0.30 -39.08 -15.81
C VAL A 553 -1.23 -38.00 -15.24
N PRO A 554 -1.86 -37.19 -16.11
CA PRO A 554 -2.68 -36.07 -15.67
C PRO A 554 -3.97 -36.56 -15.02
N HIS A 555 -4.46 -35.81 -14.02
CA HIS A 555 -5.77 -36.06 -13.45
C HIS A 555 -6.86 -35.93 -14.53
N PRO A 556 -7.76 -36.92 -14.69
CA PRO A 556 -8.72 -36.96 -15.81
C PRO A 556 -9.60 -35.70 -15.92
N PHE A 557 -9.98 -35.13 -14.79
CA PHE A 557 -10.86 -33.96 -14.75
C PHE A 557 -10.14 -32.62 -14.97
N THR A 558 -8.90 -32.46 -14.52
CA THR A 558 -8.22 -31.14 -14.49
C THR A 558 -7.10 -31.03 -15.54
N GLY A 559 -6.60 -32.17 -16.01
CA GLY A 559 -5.47 -32.23 -16.95
C GLY A 559 -4.11 -31.88 -16.34
N PHE A 560 -4.05 -31.65 -15.02
CA PHE A 560 -2.80 -31.38 -14.30
C PHE A 560 -2.16 -32.67 -13.78
N ASP A 561 -0.84 -32.76 -13.91
CA ASP A 561 -0.04 -33.81 -13.28
C ASP A 561 0.86 -33.14 -12.23
N PRO A 562 0.78 -33.52 -10.94
CA PRO A 562 1.63 -32.96 -9.88
C PRO A 562 3.13 -33.10 -10.15
N ARG A 563 3.54 -34.07 -10.98
CA ARG A 563 4.93 -34.31 -11.37
C ARG A 563 5.36 -33.48 -12.59
N ASP A 564 4.51 -32.60 -13.12
CA ASP A 564 4.89 -31.68 -14.20
C ASP A 564 5.90 -30.62 -13.73
N ASP A 565 5.89 -30.26 -12.44
CA ASP A 565 6.82 -29.29 -11.87
C ASP A 565 8.03 -29.99 -11.23
N LEU A 566 9.15 -29.27 -11.12
CA LEU A 566 10.36 -29.72 -10.45
C LEU A 566 10.94 -28.60 -9.58
N LYS A 567 11.71 -28.94 -8.54
CA LYS A 567 12.42 -27.91 -7.78
C LYS A 567 13.58 -27.40 -8.60
N LEU A 568 13.81 -26.10 -8.54
CA LEU A 568 14.90 -25.46 -9.28
C LEU A 568 16.27 -26.00 -8.82
N ALA A 569 16.38 -26.36 -7.54
CA ALA A 569 17.57 -27.00 -6.96
C ALA A 569 17.88 -28.39 -7.54
N ASP A 570 16.88 -29.13 -8.04
CA ASP A 570 17.07 -30.47 -8.59
C ASP A 570 17.90 -30.45 -9.90
N LEU A 571 18.04 -29.28 -10.54
CA LEU A 571 18.92 -29.09 -11.69
C LEU A 571 20.41 -29.17 -11.33
N CYS A 572 20.74 -29.19 -10.03
CA CYS A 572 22.07 -29.44 -9.52
C CYS A 572 22.08 -30.74 -8.72
N ASN A 573 23.03 -31.61 -9.02
CA ASN A 573 23.23 -32.83 -8.25
C ASN A 573 24.26 -32.58 -7.15
N SER A 574 23.89 -32.88 -5.91
CA SER A 574 24.73 -32.68 -4.71
C SER A 574 25.51 -33.94 -4.31
N SER A 575 25.42 -35.02 -5.09
CA SER A 575 26.10 -36.28 -4.83
C SER A 575 27.55 -36.25 -5.33
N LEU A 576 28.51 -36.55 -4.44
CA LEU A 576 29.98 -36.57 -4.59
C LEU A 576 30.69 -35.22 -4.52
N SER A 577 31.00 -34.74 -3.30
CA SER A 577 32.10 -33.80 -2.92
C SER A 577 32.29 -32.47 -3.68
N LYS A 578 31.61 -32.24 -4.82
CA LYS A 578 31.56 -31.06 -5.67
C LYS A 578 30.15 -31.01 -6.31
N PRO A 579 29.38 -29.94 -6.10
CA PRO A 579 28.07 -29.80 -6.74
C PRO A 579 28.23 -29.73 -8.26
N GLN A 580 27.40 -30.47 -9.00
CA GLN A 580 27.42 -30.44 -10.47
C GLN A 580 26.05 -30.05 -11.01
N CYS A 581 25.98 -28.91 -11.68
CA CYS A 581 24.76 -28.33 -12.22
C CYS A 581 24.63 -28.55 -13.72
N GLN A 582 23.40 -28.67 -14.18
CA GLN A 582 23.06 -28.69 -15.60
C GLN A 582 23.61 -27.47 -16.34
N ARG A 583 23.90 -27.66 -17.63
CA ARG A 583 24.23 -26.61 -18.59
C ARG A 583 23.23 -26.59 -19.76
N PRO A 584 22.80 -25.42 -20.27
CA PRO A 584 23.01 -24.08 -19.69
C PRO A 584 22.37 -23.91 -18.31
N TYR A 585 23.04 -23.17 -17.43
CA TYR A 585 22.60 -22.86 -16.07
C TYR A 585 21.50 -21.79 -16.08
N PRO A 586 20.26 -22.10 -15.65
CA PRO A 586 19.15 -21.17 -15.78
C PRO A 586 19.17 -20.08 -14.70
N ILE A 587 18.95 -18.85 -15.13
CA ILE A 587 18.75 -17.67 -14.27
C ILE A 587 17.36 -17.11 -14.57
N HIS A 588 16.44 -17.22 -13.61
CA HIS A 588 15.13 -16.60 -13.72
C HIS A 588 15.15 -15.21 -13.08
N ASN A 589 15.16 -14.17 -13.92
CA ASN A 589 15.17 -12.79 -13.47
C ASN A 589 13.77 -12.33 -13.08
N THR A 590 13.68 -11.63 -11.96
CA THR A 590 12.45 -11.07 -11.42
C THR A 590 12.70 -9.65 -10.88
N ALA A 591 11.62 -8.90 -10.72
CA ALA A 591 11.67 -7.57 -10.14
C ALA A 591 11.13 -7.59 -8.71
N MET A 592 11.97 -7.21 -7.76
CA MET A 592 11.56 -6.94 -6.38
C MET A 592 11.01 -5.52 -6.29
N ASN A 593 9.72 -5.39 -6.01
CA ASN A 593 9.05 -4.09 -5.94
C ASN A 593 9.38 -3.37 -4.62
N LEU A 594 9.96 -2.17 -4.71
CA LEU A 594 10.33 -1.32 -3.58
C LEU A 594 9.19 -0.35 -3.28
N VAL A 595 8.23 -0.78 -2.46
CA VAL A 595 6.97 -0.06 -2.21
C VAL A 595 7.14 1.07 -1.18
N ALA A 596 8.06 0.90 -0.24
CA ALA A 596 8.39 1.89 0.78
C ALA A 596 9.89 1.82 1.11
N GLY A 597 10.60 2.93 0.89
CA GLY A 597 12.01 3.06 1.21
C GLY A 597 12.30 4.48 1.67
N LYS A 598 13.23 4.63 2.61
CA LYS A 598 13.67 5.96 3.08
C LYS A 598 14.50 6.71 2.05
N GLN A 599 14.85 6.05 0.95
CA GLN A 599 15.92 6.45 0.06
C GLN A 599 15.33 6.95 -1.26
N LEU A 600 15.50 8.25 -1.50
CA LEU A 600 14.81 8.99 -2.55
C LEU A 600 15.13 8.48 -3.97
N ALA A 601 16.34 7.97 -4.19
CA ALA A 601 16.77 7.45 -5.49
C ALA A 601 15.98 6.22 -6.00
N TRP A 602 15.20 5.56 -5.14
CA TRP A 602 14.29 4.48 -5.55
C TRP A 602 12.85 4.96 -5.80
N GLN A 603 12.56 6.25 -5.65
CA GLN A 603 11.19 6.79 -5.83
C GLN A 603 10.69 6.72 -7.27
N GLU A 604 11.59 6.76 -8.26
CA GLU A 604 11.24 6.64 -9.67
C GLU A 604 11.24 5.18 -10.13
N ARG A 605 12.36 4.46 -9.96
CA ARG A 605 12.48 3.06 -10.42
C ARG A 605 11.57 2.10 -9.64
N ARG A 606 11.43 2.29 -8.32
CA ARG A 606 10.62 1.49 -7.37
C ARG A 606 10.77 -0.03 -7.51
N ALA A 607 11.90 -0.51 -8.03
CA ALA A 607 12.17 -1.91 -8.22
C ALA A 607 13.68 -2.20 -8.24
N ALA A 608 14.06 -3.35 -7.69
CA ALA A 608 15.42 -3.90 -7.75
C ALA A 608 15.41 -5.29 -8.42
N ALA A 609 16.57 -5.74 -8.88
CA ALA A 609 16.71 -7.08 -9.46
C ALA A 609 16.69 -8.14 -8.36
N PHE A 610 16.01 -9.25 -8.63
CA PHE A 610 16.02 -10.45 -7.82
C PHE A 610 16.12 -11.66 -8.74
N ALA A 611 17.00 -12.60 -8.44
CA ALA A 611 17.23 -13.77 -9.28
C ALA A 611 16.89 -15.06 -8.52
N PHE A 612 16.26 -15.99 -9.23
CA PHE A 612 16.15 -17.39 -8.82
C PHE A 612 17.08 -18.23 -9.69
N THR A 613 18.04 -18.90 -9.08
CA THR A 613 18.93 -19.86 -9.74
C THR A 613 18.87 -21.22 -9.04
N PRO A 614 19.31 -22.32 -9.70
CA PRO A 614 19.36 -23.65 -9.07
C PRO A 614 20.05 -23.69 -7.71
N MET A 615 21.13 -22.95 -7.52
CA MET A 615 21.89 -22.99 -6.27
C MET A 615 21.38 -21.96 -5.27
N THR A 616 21.13 -20.71 -5.70
CA THR A 616 20.76 -19.65 -4.77
C THR A 616 19.68 -18.71 -5.31
N SER A 617 18.95 -18.10 -4.38
CA SER A 617 17.91 -17.12 -4.68
C SER A 617 18.14 -15.88 -3.83
N GLY A 618 18.10 -14.71 -4.46
CA GLY A 618 18.45 -13.49 -3.75
C GLY A 618 18.58 -12.25 -4.61
N TYR A 619 19.15 -11.22 -4.00
CA TYR A 619 19.37 -9.93 -4.63
C TYR A 619 20.75 -9.38 -4.26
N SER A 620 21.29 -8.58 -5.18
CA SER A 620 22.46 -7.75 -4.94
C SER A 620 22.25 -6.40 -5.62
N PHE A 621 22.32 -5.32 -4.86
CA PHE A 621 22.30 -3.96 -5.41
C PHE A 621 22.97 -2.97 -4.45
N ILE A 622 23.51 -1.90 -5.03
CA ILE A 622 24.16 -0.83 -4.30
C ILE A 622 23.09 0.16 -3.84
N LEU A 623 23.08 0.47 -2.54
CA LEU A 623 22.27 1.56 -2.04
C LEU A 623 22.82 2.88 -2.57
N PRO A 624 21.97 3.76 -3.09
CA PRO A 624 22.35 5.12 -3.49
C PRO A 624 22.46 6.01 -2.24
N ASP A 625 23.24 5.59 -1.24
CA ASP A 625 23.60 6.39 -0.07
C ASP A 625 25.02 6.93 -0.25
N GLU A 626 25.43 7.87 0.60
CA GLU A 626 26.79 8.44 0.61
C GLU A 626 27.90 7.39 0.77
N LYS A 627 27.55 6.19 1.24
CA LYS A 627 28.50 5.09 1.48
C LYS A 627 28.54 4.07 0.34
N GLY A 628 27.61 4.13 -0.61
CA GLY A 628 27.47 3.13 -1.66
C GLY A 628 27.35 1.72 -1.11
N GLN A 629 26.60 1.53 -0.01
CA GLN A 629 26.59 0.23 0.66
C GLN A 629 26.00 -0.85 -0.26
N LEU A 630 26.79 -1.89 -0.55
CA LEU A 630 26.34 -3.08 -1.25
C LEU A 630 25.44 -3.89 -0.31
N LEU A 631 24.16 -4.03 -0.67
CA LEU A 631 23.27 -5.01 -0.06
C LEU A 631 23.28 -6.26 -0.93
N SER A 632 23.80 -7.34 -0.38
CA SER A 632 23.93 -8.62 -1.07
C SER A 632 23.47 -9.73 -0.15
N HIS A 633 22.31 -10.31 -0.45
CA HIS A 633 21.71 -11.36 0.36
C HIS A 633 21.15 -12.46 -0.53
N TYR A 634 21.75 -13.64 -0.41
CA TYR A 634 21.37 -14.85 -1.12
C TYR A 634 21.12 -16.00 -0.15
N ARG A 635 20.13 -16.83 -0.46
CA ARG A 635 19.80 -18.06 0.28
C ARG A 635 19.95 -19.27 -0.64
N PRO A 636 20.36 -20.44 -0.11
CA PRO A 636 20.26 -21.69 -0.85
C PRO A 636 18.84 -21.90 -1.39
N THR A 637 18.69 -22.13 -2.69
CA THR A 637 17.38 -22.26 -3.34
C THR A 637 16.59 -23.47 -2.84
N ALA A 638 17.29 -24.51 -2.38
CA ALA A 638 16.68 -25.69 -1.76
C ALA A 638 15.94 -25.39 -0.44
N GLU A 639 16.38 -24.35 0.27
CA GLU A 639 15.83 -23.93 1.58
C GLU A 639 14.91 -22.71 1.46
N TYR A 640 15.15 -21.86 0.46
CA TYR A 640 14.33 -20.68 0.21
C TYR A 640 12.94 -21.07 -0.28
N MET A 641 11.90 -20.49 0.33
CA MET A 641 10.49 -20.80 0.02
C MET A 641 10.16 -22.31 0.08
N GLU A 642 10.76 -23.04 1.03
CA GLU A 642 10.60 -24.51 1.19
C GLU A 642 11.10 -25.32 -0.04
N GLY A 643 12.00 -24.71 -0.81
CA GLY A 643 12.47 -25.21 -2.10
C GLY A 643 11.73 -24.56 -3.24
N VAL A 644 12.38 -23.63 -3.93
CA VAL A 644 11.78 -22.90 -5.05
C VAL A 644 11.44 -23.86 -6.19
N TRP A 645 10.15 -23.92 -6.53
CA TRP A 645 9.68 -24.65 -7.70
C TRP A 645 9.94 -23.86 -8.99
N MET A 646 10.34 -24.55 -10.06
CA MET A 646 10.60 -23.93 -11.35
C MET A 646 9.36 -23.21 -11.89
N GLY A 647 8.18 -23.83 -11.76
CA GLY A 647 6.91 -23.19 -12.10
C GLY A 647 6.65 -21.87 -11.36
N SER A 648 7.05 -21.79 -10.09
CA SER A 648 6.95 -20.55 -9.31
C SER A 648 7.91 -19.48 -9.83
N ALA A 649 9.18 -19.80 -10.07
CA ALA A 649 10.15 -18.86 -10.62
C ALA A 649 9.71 -18.32 -12.01
N MET A 650 9.18 -19.19 -12.88
CA MET A 650 8.62 -18.82 -14.17
C MET A 650 7.42 -17.87 -14.02
N ALA A 651 6.48 -18.19 -13.13
CA ALA A 651 5.28 -17.40 -12.92
C ALA A 651 5.57 -16.02 -12.31
N ILE A 652 6.49 -15.94 -11.35
CA ILE A 652 6.93 -14.68 -10.75
C ILE A 652 7.67 -13.82 -11.78
N SER A 653 8.57 -14.42 -12.57
CA SER A 653 9.25 -13.72 -13.67
C SER A 653 8.28 -13.24 -14.76
N GLY A 654 7.19 -13.97 -14.97
CA GLY A 654 6.11 -13.65 -15.91
C GLY A 654 5.00 -12.75 -15.36
N ALA A 655 5.08 -12.29 -14.11
CA ALA A 655 4.01 -11.55 -13.45
C ALA A 655 3.87 -10.12 -14.02
N ALA A 656 3.05 -9.98 -15.06
CA ALA A 656 2.85 -8.72 -15.78
C ALA A 656 1.84 -7.75 -15.13
N ALA A 657 1.19 -8.13 -14.03
CA ALA A 657 0.23 -7.28 -13.32
C ALA A 657 0.40 -7.40 -11.80
N CYS A 658 0.70 -6.29 -11.13
CA CYS A 658 0.83 -6.20 -9.68
C CYS A 658 0.31 -4.82 -9.22
N PRO A 659 -0.28 -4.70 -8.02
CA PRO A 659 -0.63 -3.39 -7.47
C PRO A 659 0.56 -2.44 -7.34
N ASN A 660 1.78 -2.96 -7.19
CA ASN A 660 3.02 -2.20 -7.02
C ASN A 660 3.99 -2.48 -8.19
N MET A 661 3.69 -2.01 -9.40
CA MET A 661 4.49 -2.25 -10.62
C MET A 661 5.61 -1.22 -10.85
N GLY A 662 6.51 -1.06 -9.87
CA GLY A 662 7.65 -0.16 -10.01
C GLY A 662 7.23 1.26 -10.44
N TYR A 663 7.83 1.76 -11.53
CA TYR A 663 7.54 3.06 -12.15
C TYR A 663 6.06 3.28 -12.50
N HIS A 664 5.29 2.23 -12.83
CA HIS A 664 3.87 2.34 -13.16
C HIS A 664 2.94 2.35 -11.94
N SER A 665 3.47 2.41 -10.72
CA SER A 665 2.67 2.40 -9.49
C SER A 665 2.09 3.78 -9.19
N SER A 666 0.76 3.91 -9.20
CA SER A 666 0.06 5.05 -8.61
C SER A 666 -0.81 4.56 -7.43
N PRO A 667 -0.91 5.33 -6.31
CA PRO A 667 -1.68 4.88 -5.15
C PRO A 667 -3.12 4.48 -5.47
N ALA A 668 -3.74 5.21 -6.40
CA ALA A 668 -5.12 4.94 -6.79
C ALA A 668 -5.24 3.70 -7.70
N LEU A 669 -4.29 3.44 -8.59
CA LEU A 669 -4.23 2.21 -9.37
C LEU A 669 -3.93 0.99 -8.47
N THR A 670 -3.01 1.14 -7.52
CA THR A 670 -2.72 0.12 -6.50
C THR A 670 -3.98 -0.26 -5.74
N PHE A 671 -4.77 0.74 -5.31
CA PHE A 671 -6.05 0.51 -4.64
C PHE A 671 -7.03 -0.25 -5.53
N LEU A 672 -7.24 0.18 -6.78
CA LEU A 672 -8.13 -0.50 -7.73
C LEU A 672 -7.71 -1.95 -8.00
N MET A 673 -6.44 -2.19 -8.28
CA MET A 673 -5.93 -3.54 -8.53
C MET A 673 -6.07 -4.43 -7.29
N THR A 674 -5.98 -3.85 -6.09
CA THR A 674 -6.25 -4.56 -4.83
C THR A 674 -7.73 -4.90 -4.69
N VAL A 675 -8.64 -3.93 -4.92
CA VAL A 675 -10.10 -4.13 -4.88
C VAL A 675 -10.52 -5.27 -5.81
N PHE A 676 -10.00 -5.27 -7.05
CA PHE A 676 -10.35 -6.27 -8.06
C PHE A 676 -9.46 -7.52 -8.04
N ASN A 677 -8.59 -7.66 -7.04
CA ASN A 677 -7.64 -8.77 -6.91
C ASN A 677 -6.84 -9.08 -8.20
N VAL A 678 -6.48 -8.04 -8.96
CA VAL A 678 -5.69 -8.17 -10.19
C VAL A 678 -4.22 -8.17 -9.79
N ARG A 679 -3.74 -9.33 -9.29
CA ARG A 679 -2.34 -9.51 -8.89
C ARG A 679 -1.79 -10.87 -9.31
N LEU A 680 -0.65 -10.81 -9.99
CA LEU A 680 0.23 -11.93 -10.32
C LEU A 680 1.54 -11.91 -9.51
N GLY A 681 1.85 -10.78 -8.85
CA GLY A 681 3.01 -10.65 -7.99
C GLY A 681 2.93 -11.54 -6.73
N HIS A 682 4.09 -11.98 -6.26
CA HIS A 682 4.25 -12.89 -5.13
C HIS A 682 4.99 -12.19 -3.98
N TRP A 683 4.53 -12.41 -2.75
CA TRP A 683 5.25 -11.99 -1.54
C TRP A 683 6.14 -13.13 -1.07
N SER A 684 7.46 -12.90 -1.06
CA SER A 684 8.44 -13.90 -0.64
C SER A 684 9.18 -13.45 0.63
N PRO A 685 9.67 -14.39 1.47
CA PRO A 685 10.50 -14.06 2.62
C PRO A 685 11.74 -13.24 2.20
N ASN A 686 12.21 -12.33 3.04
CA ASN A 686 13.42 -11.56 2.76
C ASN A 686 14.65 -12.46 2.94
N PRO A 687 15.49 -12.68 1.91
CA PRO A 687 16.74 -13.47 2.02
C PRO A 687 17.69 -13.03 3.14
N ALA A 688 17.62 -11.76 3.58
CA ALA A 688 18.46 -11.21 4.64
C ALA A 688 18.04 -11.65 6.06
N ASN A 689 16.78 -12.05 6.23
CA ASN A 689 16.25 -12.61 7.49
C ASN A 689 16.38 -14.11 7.44
#